data_AF-A0AAV6ZL99-F1
#
_entry.id   AF-A0AAV6ZL99-F1
#
_cell.length_a   1.000
_cell.length_b   1.000
_cell.length_c   1.000
_cell.angle_alpha   90.00
_cell.angle_beta   90.00
_cell.angle_gamma   90.00
#
_symmetry.space_group_name_H-M   'P 1'
#
loop_
_entity.id
_entity.type
_entity.pdbx_description
1 polymer ?
#
loop_
_entity_poly.entity_id
_entity_poly.type
_entity_poly.pdbx_seq_one_letter_code
_entity_poly.pdbx_strand_id
1 'polypeptide(L)'
;TWWIFGRSQAPQQHRGITPELTRAVLFLLLTDHLPQIIDLPTQVEFNLDSPAILSCAASGKPQPVRESIVLRRPDGSVLGASQAVLDSERSTCKFNIPALTLYDNGFWECRVSTSGGQDSRKFQVLVRVPPKPLDPPHLLSRGSRHLILAPLHNFTGDGPISSIKLLYRPREGASYWSNIVVDPKDNITLPNLKPVTAYLVQFQLSRPGAGGEGPLGPVAVLHTDCIEPTVKPEIKGYAIEDRNTLSINWQLPPYNTVGSGYLVRIYHPANHLYRQENITSIKVLSARIYGLSSKTEYTFRVLIYHCTSLGPPSDPYIIILNSKGPSPPKDVHADPLTRESVKLIWSPPDDPNGGIIKYTVESHRLGAPGEQQWADTEGHNQTWYIIRGLNTSSIYQFRVRANSRVPGEWSHSVTATTYSDDAPMMPPSEEVRSLLPSSTGQQLILAIIGSVSVTCFTIIIALLALFCIKKNLFRRRRMFTYQSGSGEETILQFSSGTLTLTRRPRPQTEPFSYPILDWADIKFEDVIGEGNFGQVIKAMIKKDGVRMNAAIKMLKEFASENDHRDFAGELEVLCKLGQHPNIINLLGACENRGYLYIAIEYAPYGNLLDFLRKSRVLETDPAFAKEHGTASTLTSQQLLQFASDVAKGMQYLSEKQFIHRDLAARNVLVGENMVAKIADFGLSRGEEVYVKKTMGRLPVRWMAIESLNYSVYTTKSDVWSFGVLLWEIVSLGGTPYCGMTCAELYEKLPQGYRMEKPRNCDDEVYELMRQCWRDRPYERPTFTQISLHLIRMLEARKAYVNMALFENFTYAGIDATAEEA
;
A
#
# COMPACT_ATOMS: atom_id res chain seq x y z
N THR A 1 -4.69 -89.22 15.94
CA THR A 1 -3.86 -89.18 14.71
C THR A 1 -4.79 -89.46 13.55
N TRP A 2 -4.96 -88.48 12.64
CA TRP A 2 -5.26 -88.56 11.20
C TRP A 2 -6.31 -89.56 10.64
N TRP A 3 -7.15 -89.31 9.63
CA TRP A 3 -7.49 -88.22 8.70
C TRP A 3 -8.75 -88.71 7.89
N ILE A 4 -9.62 -87.78 7.45
CA ILE A 4 -10.33 -87.71 6.13
C ILE A 4 -11.52 -88.62 5.70
N PHE A 5 -12.60 -87.90 5.31
CA PHE A 5 -13.67 -88.04 4.28
C PHE A 5 -14.31 -89.38 3.88
N GLY A 6 -15.64 -89.33 3.69
CA GLY A 6 -16.35 -90.19 2.73
C GLY A 6 -17.88 -90.17 2.85
N ARG A 7 -18.56 -89.71 1.80
CA ARG A 7 -20.02 -89.52 1.63
C ARG A 7 -20.86 -90.83 1.60
N SER A 8 -22.16 -90.64 1.90
CA SER A 8 -23.35 -91.15 1.16
C SER A 8 -23.82 -92.61 1.33
N GLN A 9 -24.95 -92.81 2.03
CA GLN A 9 -26.29 -93.20 1.47
C GLN A 9 -27.23 -93.73 2.59
N ALA A 10 -28.45 -93.20 2.65
CA ALA A 10 -29.63 -93.73 3.36
C ALA A 10 -30.36 -94.78 2.46
N PRO A 11 -31.43 -95.55 2.83
CA PRO A 11 -32.48 -95.19 3.82
C PRO A 11 -33.27 -96.31 4.59
N GLN A 12 -34.09 -95.85 5.56
CA GLN A 12 -35.42 -96.34 6.04
C GLN A 12 -35.57 -97.76 6.66
N GLN A 13 -36.35 -98.02 7.74
CA GLN A 13 -37.73 -97.62 8.05
C GLN A 13 -38.06 -97.62 9.57
N HIS A 14 -38.92 -96.65 9.98
CA HIS A 14 -40.10 -96.66 10.89
C HIS A 14 -40.17 -97.59 12.14
N ARG A 15 -40.80 -97.23 13.28
CA ARG A 15 -41.83 -96.21 13.64
C ARG A 15 -41.98 -96.17 15.17
N GLY A 16 -42.34 -95.01 15.72
CA GLY A 16 -42.89 -94.85 17.08
C GLY A 16 -42.95 -93.39 17.50
N ILE A 17 -44.00 -92.67 17.09
CA ILE A 17 -44.22 -91.26 17.42
C ILE A 17 -45.33 -91.17 18.48
N THR A 18 -45.03 -90.58 19.63
CA THR A 18 -45.91 -90.39 20.80
C THR A 18 -46.78 -89.11 20.68
N PRO A 19 -47.86 -88.98 21.48
CA PRO A 19 -48.84 -87.88 21.40
C PRO A 19 -48.29 -86.46 21.58
N GLU A 20 -47.05 -86.32 22.07
CA GLU A 20 -46.34 -85.04 22.19
C GLU A 20 -45.99 -84.45 20.81
N LEU A 21 -45.70 -85.31 19.82
CA LEU A 21 -45.40 -84.87 18.46
C LEU A 21 -46.65 -84.36 17.72
N THR A 22 -47.85 -84.86 18.03
CA THR A 22 -49.09 -84.36 17.42
C THR A 22 -49.44 -82.97 17.97
N ARG A 23 -49.16 -82.70 19.26
CA ARG A 23 -49.26 -81.34 19.82
C ARG A 23 -48.20 -80.40 19.25
N ALA A 24 -46.96 -80.87 19.06
CA ALA A 24 -45.90 -80.09 18.44
C ALA A 24 -46.17 -79.80 16.96
N VAL A 25 -46.75 -80.73 16.21
CA VAL A 25 -47.12 -80.56 14.78
C VAL A 25 -48.35 -79.67 14.62
N LEU A 26 -49.33 -79.72 15.54
CA LEU A 26 -50.43 -78.73 15.54
C LEU A 26 -49.93 -77.33 15.91
N PHE A 27 -48.95 -77.21 16.82
CA PHE A 27 -48.31 -75.93 17.15
C PHE A 27 -47.51 -75.37 15.96
N LEU A 28 -46.79 -76.23 15.23
CA LEU A 28 -46.02 -75.86 14.03
C LEU A 28 -46.89 -75.53 12.80
N LEU A 29 -48.10 -76.12 12.69
CA LEU A 29 -49.06 -75.78 11.62
C LEU A 29 -49.88 -74.52 11.92
N LEU A 30 -49.99 -74.10 13.18
CA LEU A 30 -50.65 -72.85 13.59
C LEU A 30 -49.72 -71.63 13.58
N THR A 31 -48.40 -71.81 13.71
CA THR A 31 -47.42 -70.71 13.66
C THR A 31 -47.27 -70.06 12.28
N ASP A 32 -47.61 -70.78 11.21
CA ASP A 32 -47.45 -70.33 9.82
C ASP A 32 -48.51 -69.29 9.37
N HIS A 33 -49.55 -69.10 10.19
CA HIS A 33 -50.66 -68.17 9.94
C HIS A 33 -50.58 -66.85 10.72
N LEU A 34 -49.78 -66.81 11.80
CA LEU A 34 -49.67 -65.61 12.63
C LEU A 34 -48.71 -64.60 11.98
N PRO A 35 -49.08 -63.30 11.90
CA PRO A 35 -48.14 -62.30 11.45
C PRO A 35 -47.01 -62.11 12.47
N GLN A 36 -45.80 -61.81 12.01
CA GLN A 36 -44.62 -61.59 12.86
C GLN A 36 -43.84 -60.35 12.43
N ILE A 37 -43.44 -59.53 13.40
CA ILE A 37 -42.58 -58.36 13.17
C ILE A 37 -41.11 -58.83 13.07
N ILE A 38 -40.56 -58.80 11.86
CA ILE A 38 -39.20 -59.26 11.58
C ILE A 38 -38.20 -58.15 11.89
N ASP A 39 -38.39 -56.97 11.29
CA ASP A 39 -37.41 -55.88 11.33
C ASP A 39 -38.03 -54.63 11.97
N LEU A 40 -37.54 -54.30 13.15
CA LEU A 40 -37.90 -53.11 13.92
C LEU A 40 -36.72 -52.86 14.86
N PRO A 41 -36.11 -51.67 14.82
CA PRO A 41 -35.05 -51.32 15.76
C PRO A 41 -35.57 -51.41 17.20
N THR A 42 -34.74 -51.89 18.12
CA THR A 42 -35.04 -51.93 19.56
C THR A 42 -35.08 -50.53 20.17
N GLN A 43 -34.31 -49.61 19.59
CA GLN A 43 -34.21 -48.22 20.00
C GLN A 43 -33.94 -47.33 18.78
N VAL A 44 -34.61 -46.17 18.73
CA VAL A 44 -34.38 -45.14 17.70
C VAL A 44 -34.24 -43.77 18.33
N GLU A 45 -33.31 -42.97 17.79
CA GLU A 45 -33.12 -41.58 18.19
C GLU A 45 -33.62 -40.63 17.10
N PHE A 46 -34.37 -39.62 17.50
CA PHE A 46 -34.82 -38.52 16.64
C PHE A 46 -34.38 -37.18 17.23
N ASN A 47 -34.23 -36.18 16.36
CA ASN A 47 -33.97 -34.81 16.77
C ASN A 47 -35.29 -34.09 17.06
N LEU A 48 -35.32 -33.28 18.12
CA LEU A 48 -36.45 -32.43 18.48
C LEU A 48 -36.89 -31.59 17.28
N ASP A 49 -38.21 -31.44 17.09
CA ASP A 49 -38.84 -30.64 16.03
C ASP A 49 -38.49 -31.07 14.58
N SER A 50 -37.88 -32.24 14.41
CA SER A 50 -37.50 -32.78 13.11
C SER A 50 -38.49 -33.86 12.65
N PRO A 51 -39.01 -33.79 11.41
CA PRO A 51 -39.75 -34.89 10.82
C PRO A 51 -38.79 -36.05 10.51
N ALA A 52 -39.27 -37.28 10.69
CA ALA A 52 -38.44 -38.46 10.50
C ALA A 52 -39.19 -39.57 9.74
N ILE A 53 -38.43 -40.55 9.25
CA ILE A 53 -38.99 -41.74 8.59
C ILE A 53 -38.51 -42.96 9.36
N LEU A 54 -39.46 -43.78 9.81
CA LEU A 54 -39.18 -45.08 10.42
C LEU A 54 -39.63 -46.20 9.48
N SER A 55 -38.81 -47.24 9.33
CA SER A 55 -39.17 -48.44 8.58
C SER A 55 -39.38 -49.63 9.52
N CYS A 56 -40.40 -50.43 9.24
CA CYS A 56 -40.67 -51.69 9.92
C CYS A 56 -41.01 -52.77 8.87
N ALA A 57 -40.57 -54.00 9.08
CA ALA A 57 -40.95 -55.13 8.24
C ALA A 57 -41.65 -56.24 9.04
N ALA A 58 -42.71 -56.80 8.48
CA ALA A 58 -43.44 -57.93 9.04
C ALA A 58 -43.76 -58.98 7.97
N SER A 59 -43.90 -60.24 8.37
CA SER A 59 -44.38 -61.36 7.55
C SER A 59 -45.67 -61.95 8.12
N GLY A 60 -46.34 -62.83 7.39
CA GLY A 60 -47.57 -63.52 7.83
C GLY A 60 -48.39 -64.09 6.68
N LYS A 61 -49.36 -64.96 6.97
CA LYS A 61 -50.33 -65.50 6.00
C LYS A 61 -51.77 -65.25 6.50
N PRO A 62 -52.54 -64.29 5.94
CA PRO A 62 -52.23 -63.51 4.74
C PRO A 62 -51.15 -62.45 4.98
N GLN A 63 -50.45 -62.09 3.91
CA GLN A 63 -49.32 -61.14 3.94
C GLN A 63 -49.78 -59.78 4.47
N PRO A 64 -49.05 -59.17 5.43
CA PRO A 64 -49.40 -57.85 5.96
C PRO A 64 -49.44 -56.79 4.84
N VAL A 65 -50.56 -56.08 4.71
CA VAL A 65 -50.69 -54.95 3.78
C VAL A 65 -50.42 -53.63 4.51
N ARG A 66 -50.47 -52.51 3.79
CA ARG A 66 -50.16 -51.18 4.35
C ARG A 66 -50.97 -50.86 5.62
N GLU A 67 -52.24 -51.23 5.65
CA GLU A 67 -53.16 -50.98 6.76
C GLU A 67 -52.99 -52.01 7.90
N SER A 68 -52.27 -53.10 7.65
CA SER A 68 -52.02 -54.16 8.64
C SER A 68 -50.97 -53.77 9.67
N ILE A 69 -50.10 -52.79 9.40
CA ILE A 69 -49.02 -52.38 10.31
C ILE A 69 -49.25 -50.95 10.77
N VAL A 70 -49.30 -50.76 12.08
CA VAL A 70 -49.49 -49.46 12.72
C VAL A 70 -48.48 -49.24 13.84
N LEU A 71 -48.08 -47.99 14.04
CA LEU A 71 -47.30 -47.56 15.20
C LEU A 71 -48.21 -46.88 16.20
N ARG A 72 -48.13 -47.27 17.47
CA ARG A 72 -48.85 -46.65 18.57
C ARG A 72 -47.89 -45.87 19.45
N ARG A 73 -48.23 -44.60 19.68
CA ARG A 73 -47.50 -43.68 20.55
C ARG A 73 -47.84 -43.93 22.03
N PRO A 74 -47.03 -43.39 22.96
CA PRO A 74 -47.28 -43.49 24.40
C PRO A 74 -48.62 -42.86 24.84
N ASP A 75 -49.06 -41.80 24.16
CA ASP A 75 -50.34 -41.12 24.40
C ASP A 75 -51.57 -41.91 23.87
N GLY A 76 -51.32 -43.05 23.21
CA GLY A 76 -52.34 -43.91 22.63
C GLY A 76 -52.72 -43.58 21.19
N SER A 77 -52.18 -42.51 20.60
CA SER A 77 -52.41 -42.16 19.19
C SER A 77 -51.75 -43.18 18.25
N VAL A 78 -52.34 -43.36 17.07
CA VAL A 78 -51.93 -44.39 16.10
C VAL A 78 -51.50 -43.73 14.79
N LEU A 79 -50.33 -44.12 14.30
CA LEU A 79 -49.76 -43.72 13.02
C LEU A 79 -49.80 -44.90 12.04
N GLY A 80 -50.51 -44.72 10.94
CA GLY A 80 -50.54 -45.67 9.83
C GLY A 80 -49.31 -45.56 8.93
N ALA A 81 -49.00 -46.63 8.19
CA ALA A 81 -47.92 -46.63 7.23
C ALA A 81 -48.19 -45.63 6.09
N SER A 82 -47.18 -44.85 5.72
CA SER A 82 -47.23 -43.93 4.57
C SER A 82 -47.04 -44.67 3.24
N GLN A 83 -46.20 -45.71 3.25
CA GLN A 83 -45.89 -46.55 2.09
C GLN A 83 -45.67 -47.99 2.58
N ALA A 84 -46.00 -48.96 1.74
CA ALA A 84 -45.70 -50.37 1.96
C ALA A 84 -45.11 -50.97 0.69
N VAL A 85 -44.02 -51.72 0.84
CA VAL A 85 -43.38 -52.50 -0.22
C VAL A 85 -43.58 -53.98 0.11
N LEU A 86 -44.25 -54.70 -0.79
CA LEU A 86 -44.57 -56.12 -0.65
C LEU A 86 -43.54 -56.94 -1.43
N ASP A 87 -42.82 -57.80 -0.72
CA ASP A 87 -41.87 -58.78 -1.27
C ASP A 87 -42.45 -60.19 -1.11
N SER A 88 -41.89 -61.22 -1.75
CA SER A 88 -42.45 -62.59 -1.70
C SER A 88 -42.52 -63.20 -0.30
N GLU A 89 -41.72 -62.69 0.65
CA GLU A 89 -41.62 -63.23 2.02
C GLU A 89 -41.90 -62.21 3.14
N ARG A 90 -41.97 -60.89 2.84
CA ARG A 90 -42.14 -59.83 3.85
C ARG A 90 -42.77 -58.56 3.28
N SER A 91 -43.34 -57.76 4.17
CA SER A 91 -43.88 -56.44 3.86
C SER A 91 -43.14 -55.36 4.64
N THR A 92 -42.45 -54.46 3.94
CA THR A 92 -41.73 -53.33 4.55
C THR A 92 -42.57 -52.06 4.47
N CYS A 93 -42.98 -51.55 5.63
CA CYS A 93 -43.75 -50.31 5.76
C CYS A 93 -42.85 -49.15 6.20
N LYS A 94 -43.07 -47.97 5.62
CA LYS A 94 -42.43 -46.71 6.02
C LYS A 94 -43.45 -45.79 6.68
N PHE A 95 -43.08 -45.18 7.79
CA PHE A 95 -43.90 -44.27 8.58
C PHE A 95 -43.29 -42.88 8.53
N ASN A 96 -44.04 -41.90 8.05
CA ASN A 96 -43.67 -40.49 8.16
C ASN A 96 -44.06 -40.01 9.56
N ILE A 97 -43.07 -39.80 10.39
CA ILE A 97 -43.23 -39.31 11.75
C ILE A 97 -43.21 -37.78 11.69
N PRO A 98 -44.29 -37.09 12.14
CA PRO A 98 -44.30 -35.64 12.21
C PRO A 98 -43.29 -35.15 13.25
N ALA A 99 -43.02 -33.83 13.26
CA ALA A 99 -42.11 -33.21 14.22
C ALA A 99 -42.43 -33.67 15.65
N LEU A 100 -41.42 -34.27 16.30
CA LEU A 100 -41.55 -34.87 17.64
C LEU A 100 -41.17 -33.87 18.72
N THR A 101 -41.83 -34.00 19.86
CA THR A 101 -41.57 -33.23 21.08
C THR A 101 -40.91 -34.11 22.15
N LEU A 102 -40.44 -33.50 23.24
CA LEU A 102 -39.88 -34.28 24.36
C LEU A 102 -40.89 -35.21 25.04
N TYR A 103 -42.19 -34.97 24.89
CA TYR A 103 -43.27 -35.82 25.42
C TYR A 103 -43.43 -37.13 24.64
N ASP A 104 -42.90 -37.21 23.42
CA ASP A 104 -42.94 -38.42 22.60
C ASP A 104 -41.87 -39.45 23.01
N ASN A 105 -41.01 -39.12 23.99
CA ASN A 105 -40.05 -40.05 24.59
C ASN A 105 -40.76 -41.20 25.29
N GLY A 106 -40.28 -42.43 25.06
CA GLY A 106 -40.77 -43.62 25.75
C GLY A 106 -40.92 -44.83 24.86
N PHE A 107 -41.70 -45.81 25.32
CA PHE A 107 -41.94 -47.03 24.56
C PHE A 107 -43.09 -46.84 23.58
N TRP A 108 -42.76 -46.92 22.30
CA TRP A 108 -43.72 -47.03 21.22
C TRP A 108 -43.99 -48.50 20.93
N GLU A 109 -45.17 -48.80 20.39
CA GLU A 109 -45.57 -50.17 20.05
C GLU A 109 -45.81 -50.25 18.54
N CYS A 110 -45.08 -51.12 17.86
CA CYS A 110 -45.43 -51.53 16.50
C CYS A 110 -46.37 -52.72 16.59
N ARG A 111 -47.52 -52.65 15.93
CA ARG A 111 -48.50 -53.73 15.89
C ARG A 111 -48.77 -54.12 14.45
N VAL A 112 -48.74 -55.42 14.18
CA VAL A 112 -49.20 -56.01 12.92
C VAL A 112 -50.47 -56.82 13.18
N SER A 113 -51.47 -56.67 12.32
CA SER A 113 -52.76 -57.35 12.44
C SER A 113 -53.25 -57.80 11.07
N THR A 114 -53.50 -59.10 10.94
CA THR A 114 -54.04 -59.74 9.73
C THR A 114 -55.23 -60.62 10.13
N SER A 115 -55.95 -61.19 9.15
CA SER A 115 -57.02 -62.15 9.46
C SER A 115 -56.51 -63.45 10.11
N GLY A 116 -55.20 -63.69 10.07
CA GLY A 116 -54.55 -64.84 10.70
C GLY A 116 -54.16 -64.63 12.17
N GLY A 117 -54.12 -63.38 12.65
CA GLY A 117 -53.81 -63.04 14.05
C GLY A 117 -53.15 -61.67 14.22
N GLN A 118 -52.51 -61.45 15.37
CA GLN A 118 -51.81 -60.20 15.69
C GLN A 118 -50.46 -60.47 16.35
N ASP A 119 -49.49 -59.60 16.09
CA ASP A 119 -48.21 -59.53 16.80
C ASP A 119 -47.88 -58.07 17.13
N SER A 120 -47.17 -57.85 18.24
CA SER A 120 -46.84 -56.51 18.72
C SER A 120 -45.46 -56.50 19.37
N ARG A 121 -44.65 -55.51 19.00
CA ARG A 121 -43.31 -55.31 19.56
C ARG A 121 -43.13 -53.88 20.02
N LYS A 122 -42.68 -53.70 21.26
CA LYS A 122 -42.32 -52.39 21.79
C LYS A 122 -40.88 -52.03 21.43
N PHE A 123 -40.64 -50.76 21.14
CA PHE A 123 -39.32 -50.20 20.89
C PHE A 123 -39.20 -48.83 21.58
N GLN A 124 -37.98 -48.45 21.93
CA GLN A 124 -37.74 -47.21 22.65
C GLN A 124 -37.50 -46.05 21.66
N VAL A 125 -38.27 -44.98 21.80
CA VAL A 125 -38.05 -43.72 21.07
C VAL A 125 -37.40 -42.71 22.00
N LEU A 126 -36.25 -42.18 21.56
CA LEU A 126 -35.54 -41.11 22.24
C LEU A 126 -35.54 -39.85 21.37
N VAL A 127 -36.16 -38.78 21.88
CA VAL A 127 -36.12 -37.45 21.28
C VAL A 127 -35.02 -36.64 21.95
N ARG A 128 -34.05 -36.22 21.14
CA ARG A 128 -32.81 -35.57 21.55
C ARG A 128 -32.79 -34.11 21.13
N VAL A 129 -32.31 -33.24 22.00
CA VAL A 129 -32.24 -31.80 21.76
C VAL A 129 -30.98 -31.47 20.94
N PRO A 130 -31.10 -30.85 19.76
CA PRO A 130 -29.95 -30.41 18.98
C PRO A 130 -29.01 -29.47 19.78
N PRO A 131 -27.68 -29.58 19.60
CA PRO A 131 -26.73 -28.86 20.43
C PRO A 131 -26.68 -27.35 20.12
N LYS A 132 -26.62 -26.50 21.14
CA LYS A 132 -26.47 -25.03 21.00
C LYS A 132 -25.19 -24.53 21.65
N PRO A 133 -24.31 -23.81 20.93
CA PRO A 133 -23.16 -23.14 21.52
C PRO A 133 -23.55 -22.16 22.63
N LEU A 134 -22.83 -22.20 23.75
CA LEU A 134 -22.99 -21.22 24.84
C LEU A 134 -22.02 -20.05 24.70
N ASP A 135 -20.79 -20.33 24.26
CA ASP A 135 -19.72 -19.34 24.17
C ASP A 135 -19.51 -18.84 22.74
N PRO A 136 -19.13 -17.55 22.58
CA PRO A 136 -18.76 -17.02 21.27
C PRO A 136 -17.42 -17.60 20.80
N PRO A 137 -17.16 -17.65 19.48
CA PRO A 137 -15.87 -18.12 18.96
C PRO A 137 -14.67 -17.38 19.57
N HIS A 138 -13.77 -18.14 20.20
CA HIS A 138 -12.58 -17.61 20.85
C HIS A 138 -11.38 -17.60 19.90
N LEU A 139 -10.73 -16.45 19.74
CA LEU A 139 -9.56 -16.28 18.88
C LEU A 139 -8.29 -16.78 19.60
N LEU A 140 -7.56 -17.70 18.97
CA LEU A 140 -6.24 -18.14 19.45
C LEU A 140 -5.11 -17.31 18.82
N SER A 141 -5.17 -17.14 17.49
CA SER A 141 -4.23 -16.29 16.77
C SER A 141 -4.88 -15.71 15.52
N ARG A 142 -4.33 -14.60 15.04
CA ARG A 142 -4.80 -13.91 13.85
C ARG A 142 -3.63 -13.69 12.89
N GLY A 143 -3.93 -13.75 11.61
CA GLY A 143 -3.03 -13.38 10.53
C GLY A 143 -3.72 -12.44 9.55
N SER A 144 -2.98 -12.04 8.51
CA SER A 144 -3.49 -11.10 7.51
C SER A 144 -4.61 -11.66 6.62
N ARG A 145 -4.69 -12.99 6.49
CA ARG A 145 -5.68 -13.68 5.64
C ARG A 145 -6.31 -14.89 6.30
N HIS A 146 -6.05 -15.10 7.58
CA HIS A 146 -6.63 -16.21 8.32
C HIS A 146 -6.81 -15.87 9.79
N LEU A 147 -7.74 -16.55 10.44
CA LEU A 147 -7.93 -16.54 11.88
C LEU A 147 -7.88 -17.99 12.37
N ILE A 148 -7.25 -18.23 13.53
CA ILE A 148 -7.24 -19.53 14.19
C ILE A 148 -8.09 -19.40 15.45
N LEU A 149 -9.14 -20.20 15.52
CA LEU A 149 -10.12 -20.20 16.60
C LEU A 149 -9.96 -21.46 17.45
N ALA A 150 -10.28 -21.33 18.73
CA ALA A 150 -10.32 -22.47 19.63
C ALA A 150 -11.48 -23.41 19.27
N PRO A 151 -11.31 -24.73 19.42
CA PRO A 151 -12.43 -25.65 19.37
C PRO A 151 -13.47 -25.30 20.44
N LEU A 152 -14.74 -25.43 20.11
CA LEU A 152 -15.83 -25.15 21.05
C LEU A 152 -16.06 -26.36 21.95
N HIS A 153 -16.04 -26.13 23.26
CA HIS A 153 -16.27 -27.19 24.26
C HIS A 153 -17.60 -27.05 25.03
N ASN A 154 -18.15 -25.84 25.13
CA ASN A 154 -19.35 -25.57 25.93
C ASN A 154 -20.60 -25.41 25.05
N PHE A 155 -21.57 -26.30 25.26
CA PHE A 155 -22.85 -26.29 24.56
C PHE A 155 -23.95 -26.90 25.42
N THR A 156 -25.21 -26.56 25.14
CA THR A 156 -26.39 -27.24 25.68
C THR A 156 -26.92 -28.27 24.70
N GLY A 157 -27.78 -29.19 25.14
CA GLY A 157 -28.42 -30.20 24.30
C GLY A 157 -27.79 -31.57 24.44
N ASP A 158 -28.29 -32.52 23.66
CA ASP A 158 -27.91 -33.94 23.77
C ASP A 158 -26.86 -34.30 22.71
N GLY A 159 -25.64 -34.64 23.16
CA GLY A 159 -24.52 -35.03 22.29
C GLY A 159 -24.76 -36.33 21.49
N PRO A 160 -23.79 -36.78 20.65
CA PRO A 160 -22.48 -36.19 20.36
C PRO A 160 -22.51 -35.15 19.22
N ILE A 161 -21.53 -34.23 19.20
CA ILE A 161 -21.33 -33.29 18.08
C ILE A 161 -20.70 -34.04 16.91
N SER A 162 -21.36 -34.02 15.75
CA SER A 162 -20.83 -34.59 14.51
C SER A 162 -20.00 -33.60 13.70
N SER A 163 -20.35 -32.32 13.74
CA SER A 163 -19.65 -31.26 13.02
C SER A 163 -19.97 -29.88 13.57
N ILE A 164 -19.06 -28.93 13.31
CA ILE A 164 -19.24 -27.52 13.62
C ILE A 164 -19.33 -26.76 12.29
N LYS A 165 -20.44 -26.08 12.04
CA LYS A 165 -20.59 -25.14 10.93
C LYS A 165 -20.23 -23.75 11.45
N LEU A 166 -19.12 -23.19 10.97
CA LEU A 166 -18.67 -21.84 11.29
C LEU A 166 -19.22 -20.88 10.23
N LEU A 167 -20.00 -19.90 10.65
CA LEU A 167 -20.51 -18.85 9.77
C LEU A 167 -19.71 -17.57 9.98
N TYR A 168 -19.33 -16.90 8.89
CA TYR A 168 -18.59 -15.65 8.94
C TYR A 168 -18.97 -14.68 7.82
N ARG A 169 -18.87 -13.38 8.09
CA ARG A 169 -18.99 -12.31 7.09
C ARG A 169 -18.27 -11.04 7.53
N PRO A 170 -17.87 -10.14 6.61
CA PRO A 170 -17.40 -8.80 6.97
C PRO A 170 -18.46 -8.06 7.80
N ARG A 171 -18.00 -7.31 8.82
CA ARG A 171 -18.87 -6.48 9.68
C ARG A 171 -19.52 -5.34 8.88
N GLU A 172 -18.78 -4.77 7.95
CA GLU A 172 -19.23 -3.68 7.08
C GLU A 172 -19.54 -4.19 5.67
N GLY A 173 -20.67 -3.76 5.13
CA GLY A 173 -21.18 -4.15 3.80
C GLY A 173 -22.29 -5.20 3.83
N ALA A 174 -23.14 -5.18 2.80
CA ALA A 174 -24.25 -6.13 2.61
C ALA A 174 -23.77 -7.49 2.05
N SER A 175 -22.76 -8.10 2.69
CA SER A 175 -22.27 -9.42 2.31
C SER A 175 -23.08 -10.53 2.96
N TYR A 176 -23.39 -11.57 2.17
CA TYR A 176 -23.99 -12.81 2.65
C TYR A 176 -23.04 -13.55 3.61
N TRP A 177 -23.60 -14.38 4.48
CA TRP A 177 -22.82 -15.26 5.35
C TRP A 177 -22.15 -16.36 4.54
N SER A 178 -20.82 -16.45 4.66
CA SER A 178 -20.06 -17.62 4.22
C SER A 178 -20.05 -18.66 5.34
N ASN A 179 -19.87 -19.94 4.98
CA ASN A 179 -19.75 -21.00 5.98
C ASN A 179 -18.65 -22.01 5.62
N ILE A 180 -18.09 -22.63 6.66
CA ILE A 180 -17.22 -23.80 6.56
C ILE A 180 -17.68 -24.84 7.58
N VAL A 181 -17.53 -26.13 7.25
CA VAL A 181 -17.83 -27.23 8.16
C VAL A 181 -16.52 -27.86 8.60
N VAL A 182 -16.33 -27.99 9.90
CA VAL A 182 -15.09 -28.47 10.52
C VAL A 182 -15.38 -29.55 11.57
N ASP A 183 -14.37 -30.37 11.85
CA ASP A 183 -14.40 -31.38 12.90
C ASP A 183 -14.29 -30.70 14.28
N PRO A 184 -15.08 -31.11 15.29
CA PRO A 184 -15.02 -30.55 16.64
C PRO A 184 -13.70 -30.74 17.40
N LYS A 185 -12.78 -31.62 16.95
CA LYS A 185 -11.55 -31.95 17.69
C LYS A 185 -10.35 -31.06 17.39
N ASP A 186 -10.38 -30.28 16.32
CA ASP A 186 -9.24 -29.51 15.84
C ASP A 186 -9.40 -27.99 16.05
N ASN A 187 -8.26 -27.29 16.11
CA ASN A 187 -8.25 -25.83 16.01
C ASN A 187 -8.81 -25.40 14.65
N ILE A 188 -9.73 -24.43 14.67
CA ILE A 188 -10.50 -24.06 13.50
C ILE A 188 -9.76 -22.94 12.78
N THR A 189 -9.23 -23.23 11.60
CA THR A 189 -8.62 -22.21 10.74
C THR A 189 -9.66 -21.65 9.79
N LEU A 190 -9.86 -20.33 9.83
CA LEU A 190 -10.70 -19.59 8.90
C LEU A 190 -9.81 -18.92 7.84
N PRO A 191 -9.67 -19.47 6.62
CA PRO A 191 -8.76 -18.97 5.60
C PRO A 191 -9.40 -17.91 4.68
N ASN A 192 -8.58 -17.37 3.77
CA ASN A 192 -8.99 -16.50 2.65
C ASN A 192 -9.71 -15.21 3.06
N LEU A 193 -9.40 -14.69 4.24
CA LEU A 193 -9.95 -13.43 4.71
C LEU A 193 -9.23 -12.24 4.07
N LYS A 194 -9.93 -11.11 3.99
CA LYS A 194 -9.35 -9.82 3.64
C LYS A 194 -8.53 -9.28 4.82
N PRO A 195 -7.32 -8.76 4.58
CA PRO A 195 -6.53 -8.06 5.61
C PRO A 195 -7.26 -6.86 6.19
N VAL A 196 -6.88 -6.46 7.41
CA VAL A 196 -7.39 -5.26 8.11
C VAL A 196 -8.93 -5.15 8.08
N THR A 197 -9.62 -6.28 8.21
CA THR A 197 -11.09 -6.35 8.12
C THR A 197 -11.66 -6.98 9.39
N ALA A 198 -12.72 -6.38 9.93
CA ALA A 198 -13.50 -6.94 11.02
C ALA A 198 -14.54 -7.93 10.47
N TYR A 199 -14.60 -9.13 11.04
CA TYR A 199 -15.54 -10.19 10.70
C TYR A 199 -16.47 -10.50 11.87
N LEU A 200 -17.74 -10.69 11.56
CA LEU A 200 -18.70 -11.32 12.46
C LEU A 200 -18.59 -12.83 12.26
N VAL A 201 -18.41 -13.58 13.35
CA VAL A 201 -18.20 -15.03 13.33
C VAL A 201 -19.09 -15.70 14.37
N GLN A 202 -19.74 -16.80 14.03
CA GLN A 202 -20.59 -17.58 14.96
C GLN A 202 -20.54 -19.08 14.64
N PHE A 203 -20.76 -19.90 15.66
CA PHE A 203 -20.84 -21.36 15.52
C PHE A 203 -22.28 -21.84 15.37
N GLN A 204 -22.44 -22.95 14.66
CA GLN A 204 -23.63 -23.78 14.67
C GLN A 204 -23.18 -25.24 14.82
N LEU A 205 -23.70 -25.95 15.83
CA LEU A 205 -23.34 -27.34 16.08
C LEU A 205 -24.35 -28.26 15.43
N SER A 206 -23.88 -29.42 14.99
CA SER A 206 -24.75 -30.46 14.44
C SER A 206 -24.53 -31.76 15.19
N ARG A 207 -25.62 -32.50 15.43
CA ARG A 207 -25.60 -33.90 15.87
C ARG A 207 -26.02 -34.83 14.73
N PRO A 208 -25.72 -36.15 14.81
CA PRO A 208 -26.14 -37.10 13.79
C PRO A 208 -27.65 -37.14 13.57
N GLY A 209 -28.06 -37.45 12.34
CA GLY A 209 -29.47 -37.62 11.95
C GLY A 209 -30.13 -36.37 11.35
N ALA A 210 -31.28 -36.56 10.70
CA ALA A 210 -32.02 -35.47 10.07
C ALA A 210 -32.52 -34.45 11.12
N GLY A 211 -32.36 -33.15 10.83
CA GLY A 211 -32.70 -32.07 11.76
C GLY A 211 -31.78 -31.98 12.98
N GLY A 212 -30.59 -32.56 12.92
CA GLY A 212 -29.59 -32.47 13.99
C GLY A 212 -28.85 -31.12 14.04
N GLU A 213 -29.12 -30.20 13.10
CA GLU A 213 -28.55 -28.85 13.11
C GLU A 213 -29.17 -28.04 14.25
N GLY A 214 -28.36 -27.69 15.24
CA GLY A 214 -28.79 -26.84 16.34
C GLY A 214 -28.90 -25.37 15.96
N PRO A 215 -29.44 -24.55 16.87
CA PRO A 215 -29.54 -23.11 16.67
C PRO A 215 -28.16 -22.43 16.66
N LEU A 216 -28.11 -21.21 16.09
CA LEU A 216 -26.90 -20.38 16.05
C LEU A 216 -26.46 -19.97 17.46
N GLY A 217 -25.15 -20.00 17.69
CA GLY A 217 -24.50 -19.51 18.89
C GLY A 217 -24.34 -17.98 18.92
N PRO A 218 -23.77 -17.43 20.00
CA PRO A 218 -23.45 -16.01 20.08
C PRO A 218 -22.37 -15.59 19.07
N VAL A 219 -22.44 -14.33 18.63
CA VAL A 219 -21.56 -13.75 17.61
C VAL A 219 -20.30 -13.15 18.24
N ALA A 220 -19.13 -13.44 17.68
CA ALA A 220 -17.86 -12.78 17.97
C ALA A 220 -17.48 -11.78 16.88
N VAL A 221 -16.81 -10.69 17.26
CA VAL A 221 -16.21 -9.72 16.32
C VAL A 221 -14.69 -9.92 16.30
N LEU A 222 -14.16 -10.43 15.19
CA LEU A 222 -12.75 -10.79 15.06
C LEU A 222 -12.07 -9.95 13.98
N HIS A 223 -10.81 -9.59 14.17
CA HIS A 223 -10.07 -8.70 13.27
C HIS A 223 -8.87 -9.43 12.67
N THR A 224 -8.70 -9.35 11.35
CA THR A 224 -7.50 -9.81 10.65
C THR A 224 -6.39 -8.75 10.71
N ASP A 225 -5.14 -9.19 10.72
CA ASP A 225 -3.98 -8.28 10.76
C ASP A 225 -3.62 -7.68 9.39
N CYS A 226 -2.63 -6.79 9.40
CA CYS A 226 -2.02 -6.22 8.21
C CYS A 226 -1.13 -7.26 7.51
N ILE A 227 -0.93 -7.12 6.19
CA ILE A 227 0.01 -7.96 5.45
C ILE A 227 1.42 -7.66 5.96
N GLU A 228 2.12 -8.68 6.47
CA GLU A 228 3.51 -8.55 6.87
C GLU A 228 4.42 -8.41 5.65
N PRO A 229 5.29 -7.36 5.61
CA PRO A 229 6.31 -7.26 4.59
C PRO A 229 7.30 -8.42 4.73
N THR A 230 7.49 -9.23 3.70
CA THR A 230 8.43 -10.36 3.74
C THR A 230 9.84 -9.99 3.28
N VAL A 231 10.01 -8.76 2.80
CA VAL A 231 11.23 -8.33 2.12
C VAL A 231 12.23 -7.75 3.13
N LYS A 232 13.47 -8.20 3.02
CA LYS A 232 14.61 -7.67 3.77
C LYS A 232 15.32 -6.58 2.95
N PRO A 233 15.36 -5.31 3.41
CA PRO A 233 16.16 -4.27 2.78
C PRO A 233 17.66 -4.58 2.88
N GLU A 234 18.44 -4.16 1.88
CA GLU A 234 19.89 -4.27 1.87
C GLU A 234 20.54 -2.89 1.83
N ILE A 235 21.26 -2.50 2.88
CA ILE A 235 22.00 -1.22 2.93
C ILE A 235 23.18 -1.30 1.96
N LYS A 236 23.28 -0.35 1.02
CA LYS A 236 24.31 -0.34 -0.03
C LYS A 236 25.48 0.59 0.25
N GLY A 237 25.28 1.62 1.05
CA GLY A 237 26.31 2.58 1.35
C GLY A 237 25.80 3.73 2.20
N TYR A 238 26.73 4.66 2.45
CA TYR A 238 26.48 5.87 3.22
C TYR A 238 27.41 6.99 2.76
N ALA A 239 27.00 8.24 2.93
CA ALA A 239 27.85 9.41 2.73
C ALA A 239 27.78 10.31 3.98
N ILE A 240 28.94 10.65 4.53
CA ILE A 240 29.07 11.63 5.62
C ILE A 240 29.04 13.02 5.00
N GLU A 241 28.13 13.86 5.49
CA GLU A 241 27.91 15.21 4.96
C GLU A 241 28.55 16.29 5.81
N ASP A 242 28.58 16.10 7.13
CA ASP A 242 29.25 16.97 8.09
C ASP A 242 29.62 16.17 9.35
N ARG A 243 30.01 16.85 10.44
CA ARG A 243 30.44 16.19 11.69
C ARG A 243 29.34 15.36 12.36
N ASN A 244 28.07 15.68 12.10
CA ASN A 244 26.89 15.14 12.80
C ASN A 244 25.81 14.61 11.85
N THR A 245 25.99 14.73 10.53
CA THR A 245 25.00 14.36 9.50
C THR A 245 25.50 13.24 8.60
N LEU A 246 24.67 12.19 8.48
CA LEU A 246 24.90 11.00 7.70
C LEU A 246 23.75 10.80 6.71
N SER A 247 24.06 10.44 5.48
CA SER A 247 23.09 9.87 4.54
C SER A 247 23.36 8.39 4.35
N ILE A 248 22.32 7.55 4.40
CA ILE A 248 22.41 6.12 4.13
C ILE A 248 21.50 5.76 2.95
N ASN A 249 21.88 4.78 2.14
CA ASN A 249 21.04 4.26 1.06
C ASN A 249 20.92 2.74 1.13
N TRP A 250 19.80 2.24 0.64
CA TRP A 250 19.49 0.81 0.61
C TRP A 250 18.78 0.45 -0.68
N GLN A 251 18.67 -0.84 -0.96
CA GLN A 251 17.91 -1.35 -2.09
C GLN A 251 16.91 -2.40 -1.64
N LEU A 252 15.89 -2.59 -2.47
CA LEU A 252 14.98 -3.71 -2.38
C LEU A 252 15.27 -4.74 -3.47
N PRO A 253 15.06 -6.03 -3.20
CA PRO A 253 14.96 -7.04 -4.22
C PRO A 253 13.93 -6.68 -5.31
N PRO A 254 14.12 -7.10 -6.57
CA PRO A 254 13.38 -6.62 -7.74
C PRO A 254 11.92 -7.11 -7.86
N TYR A 255 11.37 -7.80 -6.85
CA TYR A 255 9.99 -8.28 -6.86
C TYR A 255 9.04 -7.28 -6.18
N ASN A 256 7.75 -7.33 -6.54
CA ASN A 256 6.76 -6.39 -6.01
C ASN A 256 6.67 -6.52 -4.48
N THR A 257 6.96 -5.43 -3.77
CA THR A 257 7.04 -5.42 -2.29
C THR A 257 5.81 -4.75 -1.71
N VAL A 258 5.17 -5.39 -0.73
CA VAL A 258 4.09 -4.78 0.03
C VAL A 258 4.74 -3.97 1.15
N GLY A 259 4.71 -2.65 1.03
CA GLY A 259 5.35 -1.74 1.97
C GLY A 259 4.80 -0.34 1.85
N SER A 260 4.53 0.30 2.99
CA SER A 260 4.14 1.71 3.06
C SER A 260 5.37 2.63 3.19
N GLY A 261 6.49 2.10 3.68
CA GLY A 261 7.69 2.87 3.91
C GLY A 261 8.76 2.08 4.66
N TYR A 262 9.75 2.79 5.23
CA TYR A 262 10.87 2.20 5.96
C TYR A 262 10.99 2.77 7.36
N LEU A 263 11.44 1.95 8.31
CA LEU A 263 11.97 2.39 9.59
C LEU A 263 13.48 2.20 9.58
N VAL A 264 14.22 3.28 9.81
CA VAL A 264 15.66 3.23 10.01
C VAL A 264 15.93 3.29 11.50
N ARG A 265 16.38 2.19 12.09
CA ARG A 265 16.76 2.10 13.50
C ARG A 265 18.26 2.29 13.65
N ILE A 266 18.62 3.17 14.57
CA ILE A 266 19.98 3.59 14.86
C ILE A 266 20.30 3.15 16.27
N TYR A 267 21.30 2.32 16.44
CA TYR A 267 21.72 1.78 17.73
C TYR A 267 23.07 2.38 18.13
N HIS A 268 23.18 2.77 19.40
CA HIS A 268 24.43 3.24 20.02
C HIS A 268 25.39 2.05 20.24
N PRO A 269 26.71 2.24 20.42
CA PRO A 269 27.66 1.17 20.77
C PRO A 269 27.24 0.29 21.96
N ALA A 270 26.50 0.87 22.91
CA ALA A 270 25.94 0.16 24.06
C ALA A 270 24.70 -0.71 23.71
N ASN A 271 24.45 -0.94 22.41
CA ASN A 271 23.39 -1.76 21.84
C ASN A 271 21.96 -1.39 22.26
N HIS A 272 21.74 -0.14 22.66
CA HIS A 272 20.40 0.40 22.86
C HIS A 272 19.96 1.19 21.62
N LEU A 273 18.65 1.21 21.36
CA LEU A 273 18.06 2.02 20.29
C LEU A 273 18.27 3.50 20.65
N TYR A 274 19.13 4.18 19.89
CA TYR A 274 19.42 5.59 20.04
C TYR A 274 18.31 6.44 19.42
N ARG A 275 17.94 6.13 18.17
CA ARG A 275 16.90 6.85 17.43
C ARG A 275 16.27 5.96 16.36
N GLN A 276 15.06 6.31 15.94
CA GLN A 276 14.38 5.69 14.81
C GLN A 276 13.85 6.77 13.86
N GLU A 277 14.24 6.71 12.59
CA GLU A 277 13.70 7.56 11.53
C GLU A 277 12.60 6.83 10.77
N ASN A 278 11.54 7.55 10.41
CA ASN A 278 10.39 7.00 9.70
C ASN A 278 10.31 7.57 8.28
N ILE A 279 10.47 6.70 7.29
CA ILE A 279 10.45 7.03 5.87
C ILE A 279 9.12 6.57 5.30
N THR A 280 8.32 7.48 4.79
CA THR A 280 6.88 7.24 4.66
C THR A 280 6.45 6.85 3.25
N SER A 281 7.42 6.44 2.44
CA SER A 281 7.23 6.00 1.06
C SER A 281 8.19 4.88 0.74
N ILE A 282 7.63 3.80 0.18
CA ILE A 282 8.40 2.65 -0.32
C ILE A 282 9.29 3.00 -1.52
N LYS A 283 9.05 4.13 -2.20
CA LYS A 283 9.87 4.60 -3.31
C LYS A 283 11.17 5.27 -2.85
N VAL A 284 11.28 5.64 -1.56
CA VAL A 284 12.46 6.32 -1.01
C VAL A 284 13.45 5.29 -0.50
N LEU A 285 14.60 5.20 -1.16
CA LEU A 285 15.64 4.21 -0.90
C LEU A 285 16.84 4.79 -0.14
N SER A 286 16.64 5.92 0.56
CA SER A 286 17.68 6.62 1.30
C SER A 286 17.13 7.43 2.47
N ALA A 287 17.91 7.56 3.54
CA ALA A 287 17.59 8.44 4.67
C ALA A 287 18.76 9.37 5.00
N ARG A 288 18.44 10.60 5.37
CA ARG A 288 19.38 11.58 5.95
C ARG A 288 19.14 11.66 7.45
N ILE A 289 20.20 11.61 8.23
CA ILE A 289 20.19 11.38 9.68
C ILE A 289 21.08 12.43 10.33
N TYR A 290 20.50 13.20 11.25
CA TYR A 290 21.16 14.36 11.86
C TYR A 290 21.46 14.13 13.35
N GLY A 291 22.39 14.92 13.89
CA GLY A 291 22.66 14.99 15.34
C GLY A 291 23.34 13.74 15.90
N LEU A 292 24.12 13.05 15.07
CA LEU A 292 24.95 11.93 15.52
C LEU A 292 26.28 12.45 16.09
N SER A 293 26.84 11.75 17.08
CA SER A 293 28.12 12.14 17.68
C SER A 293 29.30 11.74 16.79
N SER A 294 30.19 12.68 16.50
CA SER A 294 31.44 12.39 15.77
C SER A 294 32.29 11.32 16.50
N LYS A 295 33.04 10.53 15.73
CA LYS A 295 33.90 9.41 16.20
C LYS A 295 33.16 8.32 17.00
N THR A 296 31.84 8.28 16.91
CA THR A 296 31.02 7.25 17.57
C THR A 296 30.58 6.22 16.53
N GLU A 297 30.61 4.95 16.93
CA GLU A 297 30.21 3.81 16.10
C GLU A 297 28.70 3.56 16.21
N TYR A 298 27.93 3.82 15.17
CA TYR A 298 26.50 3.55 15.16
C TYR A 298 26.17 2.32 14.32
N THR A 299 25.24 1.49 14.80
CA THR A 299 24.69 0.38 14.03
C THR A 299 23.34 0.75 13.43
N PHE A 300 23.20 0.60 12.12
CA PHE A 300 21.98 0.92 11.37
C PHE A 300 21.26 -0.36 10.94
N ARG A 301 19.94 -0.34 11.06
CA ARG A 301 19.04 -1.38 10.52
C ARG A 301 17.85 -0.74 9.83
N VAL A 302 17.56 -1.18 8.60
CA VAL A 302 16.40 -0.71 7.83
C VAL A 302 15.34 -1.81 7.80
N LEU A 303 14.12 -1.48 8.18
CA LEU A 303 12.95 -2.36 8.12
C LEU A 303 11.93 -1.77 7.17
N ILE A 304 11.19 -2.60 6.44
CA ILE A 304 9.98 -2.16 5.74
C ILE A 304 8.84 -2.19 6.75
N TYR A 305 7.96 -1.21 6.71
CA TYR A 305 6.68 -1.29 7.43
C TYR A 305 5.51 -1.23 6.45
N HIS A 306 4.43 -1.90 6.80
CA HIS A 306 3.16 -1.80 6.10
C HIS A 306 2.03 -1.79 7.13
N CYS A 307 1.28 -0.69 7.18
CA CYS A 307 0.30 -0.44 8.24
C CYS A 307 0.92 -0.62 9.64
N THR A 308 0.55 -1.66 10.41
CA THR A 308 1.12 -1.96 11.73
C THR A 308 2.20 -3.04 11.72
N SER A 309 2.43 -3.69 10.58
CA SER A 309 3.37 -4.82 10.48
C SER A 309 4.75 -4.37 10.04
N LEU A 310 5.79 -5.01 10.59
CA LEU A 310 7.19 -4.78 10.25
C LEU A 310 7.77 -6.00 9.54
N GLY A 311 8.52 -5.75 8.47
CA GLY A 311 9.28 -6.77 7.80
C GLY A 311 10.61 -7.09 8.48
N PRO A 312 11.34 -8.09 7.96
CA PRO A 312 12.63 -8.46 8.51
C PRO A 312 13.62 -7.29 8.41
N PRO A 313 14.43 -7.02 9.45
CA PRO A 313 15.44 -5.98 9.40
C PRO A 313 16.57 -6.34 8.44
N SER A 314 17.17 -5.32 7.82
CA SER A 314 18.43 -5.43 7.10
C SER A 314 19.52 -6.04 8.00
N ASP A 315 20.57 -6.55 7.38
CA ASP A 315 21.79 -6.85 8.13
C ASP A 315 22.29 -5.59 8.83
N PRO A 316 22.84 -5.72 10.05
CA PRO A 316 23.37 -4.58 10.78
C PRO A 316 24.53 -3.97 9.99
N TYR A 317 24.46 -2.65 9.79
CA TYR A 317 25.48 -1.91 9.07
C TYR A 317 26.12 -0.91 10.02
N ILE A 318 27.42 -1.03 10.25
CA ILE A 318 28.16 -0.27 11.27
C ILE A 318 28.88 0.90 10.61
N ILE A 319 28.71 2.12 11.14
CA ILE A 319 29.30 3.35 10.58
C ILE A 319 29.95 4.16 11.70
N ILE A 320 31.15 4.66 11.44
CA ILE A 320 31.87 5.58 12.33
C ILE A 320 31.91 6.95 11.65
N LEU A 321 31.37 7.97 12.34
CA LEU A 321 31.34 9.34 11.82
C LEU A 321 32.70 10.03 12.00
N ASN A 322 33.60 9.84 11.05
CA ASN A 322 34.83 10.60 10.98
C ASN A 322 34.62 11.79 10.03
N SER A 323 34.87 13.00 10.52
CA SER A 323 34.55 14.28 9.87
C SER A 323 35.35 14.61 8.61
N LYS A 324 35.84 13.62 7.85
CA LYS A 324 36.70 13.81 6.69
C LYS A 324 35.97 13.33 5.44
N GLY A 325 36.10 14.10 4.35
CA GLY A 325 35.58 13.70 3.04
C GLY A 325 36.31 12.48 2.46
N PRO A 326 36.19 12.23 1.15
CA PRO A 326 36.85 11.09 0.52
C PRO A 326 38.36 11.01 0.83
N SER A 327 38.90 9.79 0.85
CA SER A 327 40.35 9.59 0.94
C SER A 327 41.07 10.13 -0.32
N PRO A 328 42.39 10.37 -0.28
CA PRO A 328 43.08 10.97 -1.41
C PRO A 328 43.14 10.02 -2.63
N PRO A 329 43.04 10.54 -3.87
CA PRO A 329 43.26 9.77 -5.10
C PRO A 329 44.64 9.10 -5.14
N LYS A 330 44.71 7.93 -5.79
CA LYS A 330 45.92 7.10 -5.87
C LYS A 330 46.60 7.21 -7.24
N ASP A 331 47.84 6.74 -7.32
CA ASP A 331 48.59 6.61 -8.59
C ASP A 331 48.56 7.87 -9.46
N VAL A 332 48.73 9.03 -8.82
CA VAL A 332 48.72 10.31 -9.54
C VAL A 332 50.00 10.42 -10.37
N HIS A 333 49.85 10.68 -11.66
CA HIS A 333 50.94 10.85 -12.61
C HIS A 333 50.71 12.08 -13.48
N ALA A 334 51.79 12.77 -13.87
CA ALA A 334 51.75 14.00 -14.65
C ALA A 334 52.70 13.88 -15.85
N ASP A 335 52.11 13.82 -17.05
CA ASP A 335 52.84 13.67 -18.30
C ASP A 335 52.73 14.95 -19.13
N PRO A 336 53.84 15.57 -19.57
CA PRO A 336 53.79 16.72 -20.46
C PRO A 336 53.19 16.30 -21.81
N LEU A 337 52.19 17.05 -22.29
CA LEU A 337 51.47 16.75 -23.53
C LEU A 337 51.91 17.69 -24.66
N THR A 338 52.08 18.97 -24.35
CA THR A 338 52.58 20.00 -25.27
C THR A 338 53.46 20.99 -24.52
N ARG A 339 54.02 21.98 -25.23
CA ARG A 339 54.77 23.09 -24.62
C ARG A 339 53.94 23.93 -23.63
N GLU A 340 52.61 23.88 -23.70
CA GLU A 340 51.69 24.67 -22.86
C GLU A 340 50.66 23.81 -22.10
N SER A 341 50.81 22.48 -22.10
CA SER A 341 49.82 21.61 -21.44
C SER A 341 50.41 20.33 -20.86
N VAL A 342 49.89 19.94 -19.69
CA VAL A 342 50.24 18.69 -18.98
C VAL A 342 48.97 17.86 -18.79
N LYS A 343 49.08 16.54 -18.99
CA LYS A 343 48.02 15.57 -18.73
C LYS A 343 48.28 14.89 -17.38
N LEU A 344 47.29 14.97 -16.49
CA LEU A 344 47.27 14.25 -15.23
C LEU A 344 46.40 13.00 -15.35
N ILE A 345 46.82 11.90 -14.72
CA ILE A 345 46.09 10.63 -14.64
C ILE A 345 46.17 10.13 -13.20
N TRP A 346 45.10 9.55 -12.68
CA TRP A 346 45.05 8.97 -11.33
C TRP A 346 44.09 7.77 -11.25
N SER A 347 44.09 7.10 -10.10
CA SER A 347 43.16 6.05 -9.70
C SER A 347 42.16 6.59 -8.65
N PRO A 348 40.91 6.09 -8.62
CA PRO A 348 39.93 6.48 -7.59
C PRO A 348 40.39 6.19 -6.15
N PRO A 349 39.87 6.93 -5.15
CA PRO A 349 40.21 6.71 -3.75
C PRO A 349 39.63 5.40 -3.20
N ASP A 350 40.28 4.82 -2.19
CA ASP A 350 39.82 3.59 -1.51
C ASP A 350 38.53 3.80 -0.72
N ASP A 351 38.36 4.99 -0.14
CA ASP A 351 37.15 5.38 0.58
C ASP A 351 36.52 6.60 -0.10
N PRO A 352 35.48 6.38 -0.94
CA PRO A 352 34.82 7.45 -1.66
C PRO A 352 33.81 8.23 -0.81
N ASN A 353 33.66 7.96 0.49
CA ASN A 353 32.69 8.61 1.40
C ASN A 353 31.28 8.69 0.77
N GLY A 354 30.77 7.55 0.30
CA GLY A 354 29.44 7.43 -0.31
C GLY A 354 29.33 7.75 -1.79
N GLY A 355 30.45 8.08 -2.44
CA GLY A 355 30.55 8.26 -3.88
C GLY A 355 31.19 9.59 -4.26
N ILE A 356 32.09 9.55 -5.24
CA ILE A 356 32.76 10.76 -5.76
C ILE A 356 31.79 11.50 -6.69
N ILE A 357 31.77 12.83 -6.60
CA ILE A 357 31.02 13.71 -7.51
C ILE A 357 31.95 14.27 -8.57
N LYS A 358 33.14 14.74 -8.16
CA LYS A 358 34.16 15.34 -9.04
C LYS A 358 35.55 15.27 -8.40
N TYR A 359 36.59 15.54 -9.18
CA TYR A 359 37.95 15.75 -8.67
C TYR A 359 38.34 17.22 -8.83
N THR A 360 39.06 17.76 -7.86
CA THR A 360 39.72 19.07 -7.98
C THR A 360 41.20 18.83 -8.17
N VAL A 361 41.76 19.45 -9.18
CA VAL A 361 43.18 19.44 -9.51
C VAL A 361 43.75 20.80 -9.16
N GLU A 362 44.86 20.83 -8.44
CA GLU A 362 45.64 22.04 -8.19
C GLU A 362 46.94 21.98 -8.97
N SER A 363 47.37 23.14 -9.48
CA SER A 363 48.63 23.36 -10.16
C SER A 363 49.35 24.60 -9.60
N HIS A 364 50.66 24.48 -9.41
CA HIS A 364 51.50 25.53 -8.86
C HIS A 364 52.84 25.57 -9.61
N ARG A 365 53.23 26.75 -10.11
CA ARG A 365 54.52 26.92 -10.80
C ARG A 365 55.64 27.04 -9.79
N LEU A 366 56.65 26.18 -9.89
CA LEU A 366 57.83 26.21 -9.03
C LEU A 366 58.87 27.19 -9.59
N GLY A 367 59.35 28.13 -8.76
CA GLY A 367 60.47 29.02 -9.09
C GLY A 367 60.12 30.48 -9.47
N ALA A 368 58.85 30.91 -9.37
CA ALA A 368 58.44 32.31 -9.52
C ALA A 368 57.30 32.62 -8.51
N PRO A 369 57.13 33.87 -8.03
CA PRO A 369 55.97 34.24 -7.23
C PRO A 369 54.73 34.24 -8.13
N GLY A 370 53.99 33.13 -8.11
CA GLY A 370 52.77 32.94 -8.90
C GLY A 370 51.65 32.33 -8.06
N GLU A 371 50.42 32.77 -8.33
CA GLU A 371 49.20 32.29 -7.68
C GLU A 371 48.93 30.81 -7.98
N GLN A 372 48.37 30.10 -6.99
CA GLN A 372 47.93 28.71 -7.16
C GLN A 372 46.68 28.67 -8.05
N GLN A 373 46.66 27.76 -9.02
CA GLN A 373 45.52 27.57 -9.93
C GLN A 373 44.85 26.22 -9.67
N TRP A 374 43.52 26.21 -9.69
CA TRP A 374 42.70 25.02 -9.48
C TRP A 374 41.67 24.83 -10.59
N ALA A 375 41.36 23.58 -10.90
CA ALA A 375 40.36 23.21 -11.88
C ALA A 375 39.59 21.97 -11.43
N ASP A 376 38.30 21.91 -11.75
CA ASP A 376 37.44 20.78 -11.44
C ASP A 376 37.20 19.92 -12.69
N THR A 377 37.06 18.60 -12.50
CA THR A 377 36.62 17.67 -13.57
C THR A 377 35.11 17.78 -13.83
N GLU A 378 34.68 17.41 -15.04
CA GLU A 378 33.26 17.49 -15.43
C GLU A 378 32.41 16.34 -14.86
N GLY A 379 33.04 15.24 -14.40
CA GLY A 379 32.33 14.09 -13.85
C GLY A 379 33.13 13.23 -12.86
N HIS A 380 32.43 12.29 -12.22
CA HIS A 380 32.94 11.42 -11.15
C HIS A 380 33.82 10.25 -11.63
N ASN A 381 33.68 9.87 -12.90
CA ASN A 381 34.37 8.74 -13.55
C ASN A 381 35.64 9.20 -14.27
N GLN A 382 35.87 10.52 -14.34
CA GLN A 382 36.98 11.11 -15.07
C GLN A 382 38.22 11.12 -14.17
N THR A 383 39.08 10.12 -14.34
CA THR A 383 40.33 9.97 -13.55
C THR A 383 41.56 10.49 -14.29
N TRP A 384 41.35 11.50 -15.14
CA TRP A 384 42.41 12.20 -15.87
C TRP A 384 41.98 13.64 -16.17
N TYR A 385 42.93 14.57 -16.30
CA TYR A 385 42.64 15.97 -16.65
C TYR A 385 43.78 16.59 -17.45
N ILE A 386 43.48 17.45 -18.42
CA ILE A 386 44.51 18.17 -19.20
C ILE A 386 44.48 19.64 -18.79
N ILE A 387 45.56 20.09 -18.16
CA ILE A 387 45.75 21.50 -17.81
C ILE A 387 46.41 22.19 -19.00
N ARG A 388 45.79 23.28 -19.47
CA ARG A 388 46.24 24.06 -20.64
C ARG A 388 46.64 25.48 -20.21
N GLY A 389 47.43 26.17 -21.04
CA GLY A 389 47.87 27.54 -20.77
C GLY A 389 49.03 27.63 -19.77
N LEU A 390 49.85 26.59 -19.69
CA LEU A 390 51.06 26.56 -18.87
C LEU A 390 52.22 27.25 -19.59
N ASN A 391 53.15 27.86 -18.84
CA ASN A 391 54.31 28.51 -19.41
C ASN A 391 55.31 27.47 -19.92
N THR A 392 55.92 27.74 -21.08
CA THR A 392 56.94 26.86 -21.67
C THR A 392 58.16 26.72 -20.75
N SER A 393 58.87 25.58 -20.87
CA SER A 393 60.08 25.26 -20.09
C SER A 393 59.97 25.44 -18.56
N SER A 394 58.76 25.37 -17.99
CA SER A 394 58.52 25.66 -16.58
C SER A 394 58.14 24.40 -15.81
N ILE A 395 58.61 24.32 -14.56
CA ILE A 395 58.30 23.21 -13.65
C ILE A 395 57.02 23.55 -12.89
N TYR A 396 56.04 22.66 -12.94
CA TYR A 396 54.79 22.76 -12.19
C TYR A 396 54.64 21.59 -11.22
N GLN A 397 54.09 21.87 -10.05
CA GLN A 397 53.66 20.92 -9.04
C GLN A 397 52.14 20.76 -9.12
N PHE A 398 51.65 19.54 -9.08
CA PHE A 398 50.24 19.19 -9.17
C PHE A 398 49.81 18.30 -8.01
N ARG A 399 48.58 18.48 -7.54
CA ARG A 399 47.93 17.56 -6.60
C ARG A 399 46.45 17.43 -6.94
N VAL A 400 45.86 16.29 -6.63
CA VAL A 400 44.45 15.98 -6.94
C VAL A 400 43.73 15.58 -5.66
N ARG A 401 42.51 16.06 -5.46
CA ARG A 401 41.61 15.58 -4.40
C ARG A 401 40.29 15.11 -4.99
N ALA A 402 39.67 14.12 -4.35
CA ALA A 402 38.32 13.70 -4.69
C ALA A 402 37.30 14.48 -3.84
N ASN A 403 36.17 14.85 -4.43
CA ASN A 403 35.08 15.54 -3.73
C ASN A 403 33.81 14.67 -3.77
N SER A 404 33.22 14.42 -2.60
CA SER A 404 31.83 13.95 -2.48
C SER A 404 30.94 15.13 -2.11
N ARG A 405 30.04 15.00 -1.13
CA ARG A 405 29.31 16.14 -0.53
C ARG A 405 30.23 17.07 0.28
N VAL A 406 31.40 16.58 0.66
CA VAL A 406 32.49 17.33 1.29
C VAL A 406 33.81 17.09 0.55
N PRO A 407 34.75 18.05 0.55
CA PRO A 407 36.05 17.88 -0.07
C PRO A 407 36.90 16.86 0.69
N GLY A 408 37.57 15.98 -0.07
CA GLY A 408 38.50 14.97 0.43
C GLY A 408 39.91 15.51 0.66
N GLU A 409 40.80 14.62 1.10
CA GLU A 409 42.22 14.96 1.29
C GLU A 409 42.96 15.05 -0.06
N TRP A 410 44.00 15.87 -0.11
CA TRP A 410 44.86 16.02 -1.29
C TRP A 410 45.78 14.81 -1.45
N SER A 411 46.00 14.40 -2.70
CA SER A 411 47.04 13.44 -3.05
C SER A 411 48.43 13.97 -2.71
N HIS A 412 49.41 13.06 -2.74
CA HIS A 412 50.81 13.48 -2.82
C HIS A 412 51.01 14.37 -4.07
N SER A 413 51.94 15.31 -3.97
CA SER A 413 52.24 16.21 -5.08
C SER A 413 53.13 15.54 -6.12
N VAL A 414 52.82 15.72 -7.39
CA VAL A 414 53.64 15.28 -8.52
C VAL A 414 54.14 16.49 -9.31
N THR A 415 55.32 16.38 -9.92
CA THR A 415 55.90 17.48 -10.71
C THR A 415 56.05 17.09 -12.17
N ALA A 416 55.83 18.05 -13.07
CA ALA A 416 56.12 17.90 -14.49
C ALA A 416 56.71 19.19 -15.06
N THR A 417 57.57 19.04 -16.06
CA THR A 417 58.19 20.15 -16.80
C THR A 417 57.59 20.19 -18.20
N THR A 418 57.01 21.32 -18.59
CA THR A 418 56.51 21.54 -19.95
C THR A 418 57.67 21.55 -20.96
N TYR A 419 57.44 21.12 -22.19
CA TYR A 419 58.48 21.09 -23.23
C TYR A 419 59.07 22.48 -23.53
N SER A 420 60.34 22.50 -23.96
CA SER A 420 61.04 23.69 -24.43
C SER A 420 60.75 24.00 -25.89
N ASP A 421 61.04 25.24 -26.31
CA ASP A 421 60.76 25.73 -27.67
C ASP A 421 61.51 24.97 -28.78
N ASP A 422 62.58 24.24 -28.44
CA ASP A 422 63.40 23.46 -29.38
C ASP A 422 63.05 21.95 -29.43
N ALA A 423 61.95 21.51 -28.79
CA ALA A 423 61.55 20.11 -28.83
C ALA A 423 60.76 19.79 -30.13
N PRO A 424 61.16 18.79 -30.93
CA PRO A 424 60.43 18.43 -32.15
C PRO A 424 59.01 17.93 -31.81
N MET A 425 57.99 18.53 -32.45
CA MET A 425 56.62 18.00 -32.44
C MET A 425 56.61 16.59 -33.05
N MET A 426 56.37 15.55 -32.25
CA MET A 426 55.95 14.27 -32.80
C MET A 426 54.48 14.36 -33.26
N PRO A 427 54.14 13.93 -34.48
CA PRO A 427 52.75 13.70 -34.86
C PRO A 427 52.19 12.48 -34.10
N PRO A 428 50.85 12.31 -34.01
CA PRO A 428 50.28 11.10 -33.42
C PRO A 428 50.60 9.91 -34.35
N SER A 429 51.55 9.07 -33.97
CA SER A 429 51.77 7.77 -34.61
C SER A 429 50.71 6.79 -34.13
N GLU A 430 49.86 6.32 -35.05
CA GLU A 430 49.27 4.99 -34.95
C GLU A 430 50.38 3.93 -34.85
N GLU A 431 50.10 2.87 -34.08
CA GLU A 431 50.88 1.64 -33.89
C GLU A 431 52.13 1.69 -32.97
N VAL A 432 51.94 1.27 -31.71
CA VAL A 432 52.76 0.17 -31.12
C VAL A 432 51.84 -0.72 -30.27
N ARG A 433 51.42 -1.85 -30.85
CA ARG A 433 51.15 -3.07 -30.09
C ARG A 433 52.49 -3.69 -29.66
N SER A 434 52.47 -4.34 -28.51
CA SER A 434 53.40 -5.36 -28.02
C SER A 434 54.73 -4.91 -27.37
N LEU A 435 54.73 -4.92 -26.04
CA LEU A 435 55.86 -5.42 -25.25
C LEU A 435 55.35 -6.58 -24.40
N LEU A 436 55.58 -7.80 -24.90
CA LEU A 436 55.55 -9.03 -24.10
C LEU A 436 56.93 -9.22 -23.48
N PRO A 437 57.05 -9.65 -22.21
CA PRO A 437 58.28 -10.20 -21.69
C PRO A 437 58.59 -11.57 -22.29
N SER A 438 59.88 -11.75 -22.56
CA SER A 438 60.66 -12.93 -22.96
C SER A 438 60.06 -14.33 -22.78
N SER A 439 60.26 -15.11 -23.84
CA SER A 439 59.98 -16.54 -24.03
C SER A 439 60.80 -17.45 -23.12
N THR A 440 60.33 -17.76 -21.91
CA THR A 440 60.69 -19.03 -21.22
C THR A 440 59.63 -19.50 -20.22
N GLY A 441 58.34 -19.22 -20.51
CA GLY A 441 57.21 -19.62 -19.64
C GLY A 441 55.95 -20.08 -20.37
N GLN A 442 55.99 -20.26 -21.70
CA GLN A 442 54.80 -20.58 -22.50
C GLN A 442 54.42 -22.06 -22.55
N GLN A 443 55.31 -22.99 -22.19
CA GLN A 443 54.97 -24.42 -22.15
C GLN A 443 54.29 -24.84 -20.82
N LEU A 444 54.46 -24.10 -19.73
CA LEU A 444 53.83 -24.42 -18.44
C LEU A 444 52.41 -23.81 -18.32
N ILE A 445 52.18 -22.64 -18.91
CA ILE A 445 50.91 -21.91 -18.83
C ILE A 445 49.82 -22.57 -19.69
N LEU A 446 50.17 -23.15 -20.85
CA LEU A 446 49.21 -23.86 -21.71
C LEU A 446 48.65 -25.14 -21.05
N ALA A 447 49.43 -25.81 -20.20
CA ALA A 447 48.96 -26.99 -19.47
C ALA A 447 47.98 -26.66 -18.34
N ILE A 448 48.14 -25.51 -17.68
CA ILE A 448 47.26 -25.04 -16.60
C ILE A 448 45.94 -24.47 -17.16
N ILE A 449 46.00 -23.76 -18.29
CA ILE A 449 44.80 -23.23 -18.97
C ILE A 449 43.92 -24.37 -19.50
N GLY A 450 44.51 -25.49 -19.92
CA GLY A 450 43.77 -26.68 -20.35
C GLY A 450 42.95 -27.35 -19.24
N SER A 451 43.47 -27.43 -18.01
CA SER A 451 42.78 -28.14 -16.92
C SER A 451 41.69 -27.32 -16.24
N VAL A 452 41.86 -25.99 -16.17
CA VAL A 452 40.85 -25.06 -15.61
C VAL A 452 39.70 -24.83 -16.58
N SER A 453 39.96 -24.89 -17.89
CA SER A 453 38.92 -24.71 -18.91
C SER A 453 37.94 -25.88 -18.95
N VAL A 454 38.41 -27.12 -18.76
CA VAL A 454 37.53 -28.31 -18.76
C VAL A 454 36.62 -28.35 -17.53
N THR A 455 37.10 -27.92 -16.35
CA THR A 455 36.28 -27.84 -15.14
C THR A 455 35.29 -26.68 -15.16
N CYS A 456 35.66 -25.54 -15.74
CA CYS A 456 34.70 -24.45 -15.98
C CYS A 456 33.62 -24.86 -16.99
N PHE A 457 33.97 -25.60 -18.04
CA PHE A 457 33.00 -26.03 -19.05
C PHE A 457 31.98 -27.03 -18.48
N THR A 458 32.40 -27.96 -17.62
CA THR A 458 31.47 -28.92 -16.98
C THR A 458 30.55 -28.24 -15.96
N ILE A 459 31.03 -27.24 -15.22
CA ILE A 459 30.20 -26.43 -14.31
C ILE A 459 29.18 -25.59 -15.10
N ILE A 460 29.59 -24.98 -16.22
CA ILE A 460 28.70 -24.20 -17.09
C ILE A 460 27.61 -25.10 -17.70
N ILE A 461 27.95 -26.32 -18.14
CA ILE A 461 26.98 -27.28 -18.67
C ILE A 461 26.01 -27.75 -17.58
N ALA A 462 26.48 -28.00 -16.35
CA ALA A 462 25.62 -28.36 -15.22
C ALA A 462 24.67 -27.22 -14.80
N LEU A 463 25.15 -25.97 -14.81
CA LEU A 463 24.34 -24.78 -14.56
C LEU A 463 23.32 -24.53 -15.69
N LEU A 464 23.68 -24.80 -16.95
CA LEU A 464 22.76 -24.74 -18.09
C LEU A 464 21.71 -25.85 -18.02
N ALA A 465 22.08 -27.06 -17.58
CA ALA A 465 21.13 -28.15 -17.36
C ALA A 465 20.16 -27.84 -16.22
N LEU A 466 20.64 -27.29 -15.09
CA LEU A 466 19.81 -26.79 -13.99
C LEU A 466 18.91 -25.63 -14.42
N PHE A 467 19.41 -24.73 -15.27
CA PHE A 467 18.62 -23.65 -15.86
C PHE A 467 17.53 -24.20 -16.78
N CYS A 468 17.81 -25.22 -17.59
CA CYS A 468 16.83 -25.89 -18.45
C CYS A 468 15.77 -26.65 -17.64
N ILE A 469 16.16 -27.34 -16.56
CA ILE A 469 15.24 -28.02 -15.63
C ILE A 469 14.35 -27.00 -14.91
N LYS A 470 14.93 -25.89 -14.42
CA LYS A 470 14.20 -24.79 -13.78
C LYS A 470 13.26 -24.11 -14.78
N LYS A 471 13.68 -23.89 -16.04
CA LYS A 471 12.88 -23.28 -17.12
C LYS A 471 11.71 -24.17 -17.57
N ASN A 472 11.86 -25.50 -17.54
CA ASN A 472 10.74 -26.42 -17.81
C ASN A 472 9.74 -26.52 -16.65
N LEU A 473 10.16 -26.34 -15.40
CA LEU A 473 9.24 -26.20 -14.25
C LEU A 473 8.58 -24.81 -14.18
N PHE A 474 9.26 -23.74 -14.64
CA PHE A 474 8.75 -22.36 -14.65
C PHE A 474 7.89 -22.00 -15.87
N ARG A 475 7.64 -22.94 -16.77
CA ARG A 475 6.77 -22.76 -17.94
C ARG A 475 5.28 -22.84 -17.57
N ARG A 476 4.87 -22.14 -16.51
CA ARG A 476 3.46 -21.76 -16.29
C ARG A 476 3.37 -20.29 -15.88
N ARG A 477 3.05 -19.49 -16.90
CA ARG A 477 2.49 -18.12 -16.88
C ARG A 477 3.42 -17.02 -16.36
N ARG A 478 3.86 -16.13 -17.26
CA ARG A 478 3.58 -14.68 -17.22
C ARG A 478 4.16 -13.96 -18.44
N MET A 479 3.39 -12.96 -18.88
CA MET A 479 3.58 -12.06 -20.01
C MET A 479 4.32 -10.81 -19.51
N PHE A 480 5.26 -10.26 -20.29
CA PHE A 480 6.03 -9.07 -19.94
C PHE A 480 5.88 -8.01 -21.05
N THR A 481 5.60 -6.77 -20.64
CA THR A 481 5.61 -5.56 -21.49
C THR A 481 6.78 -4.69 -21.08
N TYR A 482 7.56 -4.20 -22.04
CA TYR A 482 8.73 -3.34 -21.83
C TYR A 482 8.50 -1.97 -22.50
N GLN A 483 8.91 -0.88 -21.86
CA GLN A 483 8.80 0.48 -22.38
C GLN A 483 10.20 1.08 -22.56
N SER A 484 10.53 1.50 -23.79
CA SER A 484 11.72 2.30 -24.11
C SER A 484 11.28 3.72 -24.49
N GLY A 485 12.09 4.71 -24.12
CA GLY A 485 11.79 6.15 -24.18
C GLY A 485 11.70 6.78 -25.58
N SER A 486 11.37 6.03 -26.63
CA SER A 486 11.30 6.52 -28.02
C SER A 486 9.88 6.52 -28.63
N GLY A 487 8.83 6.34 -27.83
CA GLY A 487 7.45 6.57 -28.29
C GLY A 487 6.75 5.43 -29.05
N GLU A 488 7.36 4.25 -29.21
CA GLU A 488 6.70 3.05 -29.78
C GLU A 488 6.59 1.91 -28.75
N GLU A 489 5.44 1.22 -28.69
CA GLU A 489 5.27 -0.02 -27.92
C GLU A 489 5.62 -1.24 -28.78
N THR A 490 6.57 -2.07 -28.33
CA THR A 490 6.88 -3.36 -28.96
C THR A 490 6.33 -4.48 -28.09
N ILE A 491 5.33 -5.21 -28.60
CA ILE A 491 4.77 -6.37 -27.91
C ILE A 491 5.45 -7.64 -28.46
N LEU A 492 6.09 -8.40 -27.58
CA LEU A 492 6.63 -9.72 -27.88
C LEU A 492 5.59 -10.77 -27.48
N GLN A 493 4.89 -11.31 -28.48
CA GLN A 493 3.90 -12.35 -28.25
C GLN A 493 4.49 -13.72 -28.64
N PHE A 494 4.48 -14.65 -27.68
CA PHE A 494 4.93 -16.02 -27.89
C PHE A 494 3.72 -16.94 -27.85
N SER A 495 3.25 -17.32 -29.02
CA SER A 495 2.20 -18.33 -29.19
C SER A 495 2.75 -19.49 -30.01
N SER A 496 2.59 -20.71 -29.50
CA SER A 496 2.78 -21.94 -30.29
C SER A 496 4.18 -22.16 -30.89
N GLY A 497 5.24 -21.67 -30.24
CA GLY A 497 6.62 -21.95 -30.68
C GLY A 497 7.23 -20.93 -31.65
N THR A 498 6.48 -19.90 -32.07
CA THR A 498 6.96 -18.86 -32.98
C THR A 498 6.95 -17.49 -32.30
N LEU A 499 8.06 -16.75 -32.43
CA LEU A 499 8.15 -15.33 -32.03
C LEU A 499 7.47 -14.48 -33.09
N THR A 500 6.37 -13.82 -32.73
CA THR A 500 5.75 -12.81 -33.60
C THR A 500 6.05 -11.42 -33.05
N LEU A 501 6.80 -10.64 -33.83
CA LEU A 501 7.05 -9.23 -33.56
C LEU A 501 5.86 -8.44 -34.11
N THR A 502 4.95 -8.03 -33.26
CA THR A 502 3.85 -7.13 -33.66
C THR A 502 4.20 -5.71 -33.24
N ARG A 503 4.55 -4.87 -34.21
CA ARG A 503 4.51 -3.41 -34.05
C ARG A 503 3.04 -3.02 -34.09
N ARG A 504 2.49 -2.64 -32.94
CA ARG A 504 1.21 -1.91 -32.92
C ARG A 504 1.54 -0.43 -32.78
N PRO A 505 0.93 0.46 -33.59
CA PRO A 505 0.77 1.84 -33.17
C PRO A 505 0.09 1.83 -31.80
N ARG A 506 0.43 2.76 -30.91
CA ARG A 506 -0.30 2.99 -29.65
C ARG A 506 -1.81 2.84 -29.92
N PRO A 507 -2.63 2.23 -29.04
CA PRO A 507 -4.04 2.58 -29.03
C PRO A 507 -4.04 4.11 -28.98
N GLN A 508 -4.58 4.74 -30.02
CA GLN A 508 -4.61 6.19 -30.09
C GLN A 508 -5.10 6.65 -28.73
N THR A 509 -4.23 7.37 -28.00
CA THR A 509 -4.71 8.14 -26.86
C THR A 509 -5.84 8.94 -27.48
N GLU A 510 -7.08 8.70 -27.04
CA GLU A 510 -8.21 9.56 -27.41
C GLU A 510 -7.65 10.98 -27.42
N PRO A 511 -7.65 11.66 -28.58
CA PRO A 511 -6.97 12.94 -28.71
C PRO A 511 -7.42 13.79 -27.54
N PHE A 512 -6.45 14.30 -26.77
CA PHE A 512 -6.69 15.07 -25.56
C PHE A 512 -7.65 16.21 -25.91
N SER A 513 -8.94 16.00 -25.60
CA SER A 513 -10.02 16.87 -26.04
C SER A 513 -10.33 17.82 -24.90
N TYR A 514 -10.09 19.09 -25.15
CA TYR A 514 -10.45 20.19 -24.27
C TYR A 514 -11.43 21.11 -25.00
N PRO A 515 -12.28 21.87 -24.27
CA PRO A 515 -13.18 22.83 -24.91
C PRO A 515 -12.35 23.89 -25.65
N ILE A 516 -12.46 23.94 -26.98
CA ILE A 516 -11.74 24.91 -27.80
C ILE A 516 -12.49 26.24 -27.78
N LEU A 517 -11.77 27.33 -27.54
CA LEU A 517 -12.30 28.69 -27.67
C LEU A 517 -11.78 29.32 -28.95
N ASP A 518 -12.67 29.97 -29.70
CA ASP A 518 -12.31 30.76 -30.86
C ASP A 518 -11.61 32.04 -30.43
N TRP A 519 -10.47 32.36 -31.05
CA TRP A 519 -9.71 33.57 -30.74
C TRP A 519 -10.54 34.86 -30.87
N ALA A 520 -11.45 34.90 -31.85
CA ALA A 520 -12.34 36.04 -32.09
C ALA A 520 -13.38 36.25 -30.97
N ASP A 521 -13.65 35.20 -30.19
CA ASP A 521 -14.61 35.21 -29.09
C ASP A 521 -13.99 35.62 -27.75
N ILE A 522 -12.69 35.94 -27.72
CA ILE A 522 -11.97 36.40 -26.53
C ILE A 522 -11.70 37.90 -26.64
N LYS A 523 -12.27 38.68 -25.72
CA LYS A 523 -11.96 40.10 -25.56
C LYS A 523 -11.17 40.31 -24.27
N PHE A 524 -9.87 40.55 -24.42
CA PHE A 524 -8.96 40.86 -23.31
C PHE A 524 -9.28 42.22 -22.68
N GLU A 525 -9.18 42.28 -21.36
CA GLU A 525 -9.30 43.47 -20.52
C GLU A 525 -7.95 43.67 -19.77
N ASP A 526 -8.02 43.98 -18.48
CA ASP A 526 -6.85 44.28 -17.66
C ASP A 526 -6.07 43.02 -17.25
N VAL A 527 -4.75 43.18 -17.09
CA VAL A 527 -3.91 42.19 -16.41
C VAL A 527 -4.30 42.18 -14.93
N ILE A 528 -4.72 41.02 -14.42
CA ILE A 528 -5.24 40.87 -13.04
C ILE A 528 -4.28 40.12 -12.13
N GLY A 529 -3.23 39.52 -12.68
CA GLY A 529 -2.20 38.88 -11.88
C GLY A 529 -1.01 38.48 -12.74
N GLU A 530 0.15 38.45 -12.09
CA GLU A 530 1.34 37.81 -12.62
C GLU A 530 1.75 36.69 -11.67
N GLY A 531 1.94 35.49 -12.20
CA GLY A 531 2.36 34.32 -11.43
C GLY A 531 3.72 33.79 -11.90
N ASN A 532 4.17 32.72 -11.27
CA ASN A 532 5.46 32.08 -11.57
C ASN A 532 5.62 31.65 -13.04
N PHE A 533 4.53 31.24 -13.69
CA PHE A 533 4.56 30.70 -15.06
C PHE A 533 4.23 31.74 -16.12
N GLY A 534 3.59 32.85 -15.76
CA GLY A 534 3.15 33.82 -16.75
C GLY A 534 2.19 34.87 -16.21
N GLN A 535 1.34 35.41 -17.10
CA GLN A 535 0.39 36.46 -16.79
C GLN A 535 -1.04 35.95 -16.88
N VAL A 536 -1.91 36.52 -16.05
CA VAL A 536 -3.34 36.26 -16.00
C VAL A 536 -4.07 37.55 -16.39
N ILE A 537 -4.86 37.47 -17.46
CA ILE A 537 -5.60 38.60 -18.01
C ILE A 537 -7.08 38.35 -17.81
N LYS A 538 -7.82 39.34 -17.31
CA LYS A 538 -9.28 39.27 -17.30
C LYS A 538 -9.78 39.39 -18.74
N ALA A 539 -10.74 38.55 -19.11
CA ALA A 539 -11.34 38.62 -20.44
C ALA A 539 -12.85 38.39 -20.39
N MET A 540 -13.53 38.95 -21.38
CA MET A 540 -14.90 38.57 -21.71
C MET A 540 -14.83 37.52 -22.82
N ILE A 541 -15.30 36.30 -22.53
CA ILE A 541 -15.37 35.23 -23.53
C ILE A 541 -16.81 34.98 -23.96
N LYS A 542 -16.99 34.51 -25.20
CA LYS A 542 -18.26 33.97 -25.69
C LYS A 542 -18.14 32.45 -25.78
N LYS A 543 -18.95 31.74 -25.00
CA LYS A 543 -19.00 30.27 -24.99
C LYS A 543 -20.46 29.83 -25.11
N ASP A 544 -20.75 28.92 -26.04
CA ASP A 544 -22.10 28.41 -26.29
C ASP A 544 -23.16 29.53 -26.51
N GLY A 545 -22.73 30.65 -27.12
CA GLY A 545 -23.57 31.83 -27.35
C GLY A 545 -23.73 32.78 -26.15
N VAL A 546 -23.24 32.42 -24.96
CA VAL A 546 -23.33 33.22 -23.74
C VAL A 546 -22.01 33.96 -23.50
N ARG A 547 -22.09 35.24 -23.12
CA ARG A 547 -20.92 36.02 -22.71
C ARG A 547 -20.70 35.86 -21.20
N MET A 548 -19.47 35.55 -20.81
CA MET A 548 -19.10 35.36 -19.39
C MET A 548 -17.67 35.79 -19.08
N ASN A 549 -17.45 36.29 -17.86
CA ASN A 549 -16.11 36.70 -17.42
C ASN A 549 -15.22 35.47 -17.26
N ALA A 550 -13.99 35.58 -17.73
CA ALA A 550 -12.96 34.56 -17.62
C ALA A 550 -11.64 35.19 -17.17
N ALA A 551 -10.79 34.38 -16.57
CA ALA A 551 -9.38 34.68 -16.42
C ALA A 551 -8.60 33.85 -17.44
N ILE A 552 -7.83 34.52 -18.30
CA ILE A 552 -6.98 33.88 -19.31
C ILE A 552 -5.57 33.80 -18.76
N LYS A 553 -5.10 32.58 -18.49
CA LYS A 553 -3.71 32.31 -18.14
C LYS A 553 -2.90 32.10 -19.42
N MET A 554 -1.72 32.71 -19.49
CA MET A 554 -0.76 32.54 -20.60
C MET A 554 0.67 32.68 -20.10
N LEU A 555 1.62 32.03 -20.79
CA LEU A 555 3.05 32.12 -20.48
C LEU A 555 3.65 33.48 -20.90
N LYS A 556 4.73 33.90 -20.23
CA LYS A 556 5.56 35.06 -20.63
C LYS A 556 6.40 34.72 -21.87
N GLU A 557 6.86 35.74 -22.61
CA GLU A 557 7.61 35.59 -23.88
C GLU A 557 8.89 34.73 -23.77
N PHE A 558 9.47 34.60 -22.56
CA PHE A 558 10.71 33.86 -22.30
C PHE A 558 10.54 32.68 -21.32
N ALA A 559 9.39 32.01 -21.34
CA ALA A 559 9.13 30.85 -20.48
C ALA A 559 10.06 29.66 -20.81
N SER A 560 10.51 28.92 -19.78
CA SER A 560 11.38 27.76 -19.97
C SER A 560 10.60 26.54 -20.48
N GLU A 561 11.28 25.54 -21.06
CA GLU A 561 10.62 24.28 -21.46
C GLU A 561 9.91 23.57 -20.28
N ASN A 562 10.37 23.77 -19.04
CA ASN A 562 9.69 23.26 -17.86
C ASN A 562 8.37 23.99 -17.62
N ASP A 563 8.36 25.32 -17.78
CA ASP A 563 7.15 26.13 -17.62
C ASP A 563 6.11 25.79 -18.68
N HIS A 564 6.53 25.56 -19.92
CA HIS A 564 5.66 25.06 -20.99
C HIS A 564 5.03 23.71 -20.66
N ARG A 565 5.81 22.77 -20.09
CA ARG A 565 5.30 21.45 -19.68
C ARG A 565 4.36 21.52 -18.49
N ASP A 566 4.70 22.30 -17.47
CA ASP A 566 3.85 22.44 -16.28
C ASP A 566 2.54 23.17 -16.63
N PHE A 567 2.59 24.17 -17.52
CA PHE A 567 1.40 24.89 -18.01
C PHE A 567 0.49 24.02 -18.90
N ALA A 568 1.06 23.21 -19.80
CA ALA A 568 0.29 22.22 -20.55
C ALA A 568 -0.30 21.13 -19.63
N GLY A 569 0.46 20.72 -18.61
CA GLY A 569 0.00 19.79 -17.59
C GLY A 569 -1.17 20.33 -16.77
N GLU A 570 -1.22 21.62 -16.49
CA GLU A 570 -2.34 22.27 -15.81
C GLU A 570 -3.65 22.15 -16.61
N LEU A 571 -3.60 22.37 -17.93
CA LEU A 571 -4.75 22.14 -18.81
C LEU A 571 -5.22 20.68 -18.73
N GLU A 572 -4.28 19.73 -18.75
CA GLU A 572 -4.57 18.30 -18.65
C GLU A 572 -5.25 17.93 -17.33
N VAL A 573 -4.75 18.46 -16.22
CA VAL A 573 -5.33 18.23 -14.89
C VAL A 573 -6.74 18.80 -14.82
N LEU A 574 -6.96 20.06 -15.23
CA LEU A 574 -8.27 20.69 -15.19
C LEU A 574 -9.30 19.95 -16.06
N CYS A 575 -8.91 19.46 -17.25
CA CYS A 575 -9.78 18.63 -18.08
C CYS A 575 -10.19 17.32 -17.38
N LYS A 576 -9.24 16.63 -16.74
CA LYS A 576 -9.50 15.34 -16.06
C LYS A 576 -10.31 15.49 -14.78
N LEU A 577 -10.12 16.59 -14.05
CA LEU A 577 -10.88 16.88 -12.83
C LEU A 577 -12.34 17.20 -13.15
N GLY A 578 -12.61 17.82 -14.30
CA GLY A 578 -13.97 18.25 -14.66
C GLY A 578 -14.49 19.33 -13.71
N GLN A 579 -15.82 19.47 -13.64
CA GLN A 579 -16.43 20.54 -12.85
C GLN A 579 -16.61 20.15 -11.38
N HIS A 580 -16.17 21.03 -10.48
CA HIS A 580 -16.42 20.91 -9.04
C HIS A 580 -16.57 22.31 -8.43
N PRO A 581 -17.52 22.54 -7.49
CA PRO A 581 -17.78 23.89 -6.96
C PRO A 581 -16.57 24.52 -6.27
N ASN A 582 -15.73 23.72 -5.60
CA ASN A 582 -14.54 24.16 -4.87
C ASN A 582 -13.21 23.95 -5.62
N ILE A 583 -13.25 23.76 -6.94
CA ILE A 583 -12.07 23.74 -7.81
C ILE A 583 -12.31 24.79 -8.91
N ILE A 584 -11.27 25.51 -9.30
CA ILE A 584 -11.39 26.48 -10.39
C ILE A 584 -11.68 25.75 -11.70
N ASN A 585 -12.74 26.14 -12.39
CA ASN A 585 -13.22 25.39 -13.56
C ASN A 585 -12.55 25.87 -14.85
N LEU A 586 -12.21 24.92 -15.72
CA LEU A 586 -11.81 25.20 -17.09
C LEU A 586 -13.03 25.60 -17.93
N LEU A 587 -12.97 26.78 -18.54
CA LEU A 587 -13.96 27.24 -19.50
C LEU A 587 -13.58 26.79 -20.92
N GLY A 588 -12.30 26.82 -21.25
CA GLY A 588 -11.74 26.29 -22.48
C GLY A 588 -10.29 26.72 -22.69
N ALA A 589 -9.71 26.36 -23.81
CA ALA A 589 -8.38 26.81 -24.20
C ALA A 589 -8.34 27.18 -25.68
N CYS A 590 -7.43 28.09 -26.03
CA CYS A 590 -7.21 28.57 -27.40
C CYS A 590 -5.71 28.54 -27.68
N GLU A 591 -5.32 28.12 -28.87
CA GLU A 591 -3.95 28.26 -29.35
C GLU A 591 -3.92 29.32 -30.45
N ASN A 592 -3.12 30.36 -30.29
CA ASN A 592 -3.00 31.43 -31.27
C ASN A 592 -1.53 31.83 -31.43
N ARG A 593 -1.04 31.87 -32.67
CA ARG A 593 0.35 32.20 -33.02
C ARG A 593 1.41 31.39 -32.24
N GLY A 594 1.11 30.14 -31.90
CA GLY A 594 2.00 29.25 -31.15
C GLY A 594 1.99 29.45 -29.64
N TYR A 595 1.11 30.32 -29.11
CA TYR A 595 0.90 30.50 -27.68
C TYR A 595 -0.40 29.84 -27.24
N LEU A 596 -0.33 29.11 -26.12
CA LEU A 596 -1.47 28.51 -25.46
C LEU A 596 -2.10 29.50 -24.47
N TYR A 597 -3.43 29.63 -24.54
CA TYR A 597 -4.25 30.45 -23.66
C TYR A 597 -5.26 29.55 -22.95
N ILE A 598 -5.23 29.50 -21.62
CA ILE A 598 -6.15 28.69 -20.82
C ILE A 598 -7.17 29.63 -20.18
N ALA A 599 -8.44 29.51 -20.56
CA ALA A 599 -9.53 30.26 -19.98
C ALA A 599 -10.13 29.49 -18.80
N ILE A 600 -10.02 30.06 -17.61
CA ILE A 600 -10.61 29.54 -16.38
C ILE A 600 -11.69 30.49 -15.85
N GLU A 601 -12.54 29.96 -14.97
CA GLU A 601 -13.53 30.74 -14.23
C GLU A 601 -12.89 31.97 -13.56
N TYR A 602 -13.54 33.12 -13.69
CA TYR A 602 -13.08 34.35 -13.05
C TYR A 602 -13.49 34.40 -11.58
N ALA A 603 -12.53 34.61 -10.68
CA ALA A 603 -12.76 34.77 -9.25
C ALA A 603 -12.66 36.27 -8.86
N PRO A 604 -13.79 36.96 -8.60
CA PRO A 604 -13.81 38.42 -8.48
C PRO A 604 -13.08 38.96 -7.26
N TYR A 605 -12.86 38.16 -6.22
CA TYR A 605 -12.21 38.61 -4.98
C TYR A 605 -10.72 38.26 -4.92
N GLY A 606 -10.15 37.66 -5.98
CA GLY A 606 -8.74 37.32 -6.06
C GLY A 606 -8.37 36.08 -5.22
N ASN A 607 -7.09 35.98 -4.84
CA ASN A 607 -6.61 34.88 -4.01
C ASN A 607 -6.95 35.07 -2.53
N LEU A 608 -7.10 33.96 -1.81
CA LEU A 608 -7.53 33.91 -0.43
C LEU A 608 -6.52 34.56 0.51
N LEU A 609 -5.22 34.46 0.25
CA LEU A 609 -4.19 35.09 1.09
C LEU A 609 -4.35 36.61 1.14
N ASP A 610 -4.42 37.27 -0.02
CA ASP A 610 -4.62 38.72 -0.11
C ASP A 610 -5.99 39.13 0.44
N PHE A 611 -7.01 38.31 0.20
CA PHE A 611 -8.35 38.54 0.71
C PHE A 611 -8.39 38.52 2.25
N LEU A 612 -7.70 37.56 2.88
CA LEU A 612 -7.55 37.48 4.33
C LEU A 612 -6.80 38.69 4.88
N ARG A 613 -5.72 39.12 4.23
CA ARG A 613 -4.93 40.30 4.65
C ARG A 613 -5.73 41.60 4.54
N LYS A 614 -6.48 41.78 3.46
CA LYS A 614 -7.39 42.94 3.30
C LYS A 614 -8.46 43.00 4.38
N SER A 615 -8.82 41.86 4.98
CA SER A 615 -9.77 41.81 6.09
C SER A 615 -9.22 42.31 7.42
N ARG A 616 -7.90 42.52 7.57
CA ARG A 616 -7.25 43.01 8.80
C ARG A 616 -7.59 44.47 9.07
N VAL A 617 -8.81 44.70 9.55
CA VAL A 617 -9.38 46.05 9.64
C VAL A 617 -8.67 46.94 10.64
N LEU A 618 -7.96 46.40 11.64
CA LEU A 618 -7.13 47.22 12.52
C LEU A 618 -5.93 47.85 11.79
N GLU A 619 -5.47 47.26 10.68
CA GLU A 619 -4.42 47.83 9.82
C GLU A 619 -5.01 48.70 8.70
N THR A 620 -6.13 48.28 8.09
CA THR A 620 -6.70 48.96 6.91
C THR A 620 -7.67 50.10 7.25
N ASP A 621 -8.45 49.98 8.33
CA ASP A 621 -9.37 51.00 8.84
C ASP A 621 -9.45 50.96 10.39
N PRO A 622 -8.45 51.53 11.09
CA PRO A 622 -8.38 51.47 12.55
C PRO A 622 -9.56 52.14 13.27
N ALA A 623 -10.23 53.09 12.62
CA ALA A 623 -11.39 53.79 13.20
C ALA A 623 -12.59 52.84 13.28
N PHE A 624 -12.91 52.18 12.16
CA PHE A 624 -13.95 51.17 12.11
C PHE A 624 -13.68 50.02 13.08
N ALA A 625 -12.43 49.54 13.12
CA ALA A 625 -12.00 48.44 13.99
C ALA A 625 -12.29 48.73 15.47
N LYS A 626 -11.94 49.92 15.94
CA LYS A 626 -12.14 50.36 17.33
C LYS A 626 -13.62 50.60 17.65
N GLU A 627 -14.35 51.22 16.72
CA GLU A 627 -15.78 51.48 16.88
C GLU A 627 -16.59 50.17 17.02
N HIS A 628 -16.28 49.18 16.18
CA HIS A 628 -17.00 47.90 16.13
C HIS A 628 -16.36 46.82 17.01
N GLY A 629 -15.23 47.11 17.67
CA GLY A 629 -14.51 46.18 18.54
C GLY A 629 -14.01 44.92 17.82
N THR A 630 -13.71 44.99 16.52
CA THR A 630 -13.35 43.83 15.69
C THR A 630 -11.97 43.98 15.03
N ALA A 631 -11.24 42.87 14.97
CA ALA A 631 -9.97 42.74 14.26
C ALA A 631 -10.14 42.31 12.80
N SER A 632 -11.34 41.92 12.36
CA SER A 632 -11.56 41.55 10.97
C SER A 632 -12.95 41.91 10.46
N THR A 633 -13.05 42.16 9.15
CA THR A 633 -14.35 42.20 8.45
C THR A 633 -14.94 40.82 8.20
N LEU A 634 -14.16 39.74 8.40
CA LEU A 634 -14.59 38.36 8.25
C LEU A 634 -15.02 37.76 9.59
N THR A 635 -16.10 36.99 9.54
CA THR A 635 -16.63 36.26 10.70
C THR A 635 -15.95 34.89 10.87
N SER A 636 -16.03 34.32 12.08
CA SER A 636 -15.59 32.95 12.34
C SER A 636 -16.23 31.93 11.38
N GLN A 637 -17.50 32.13 11.02
CA GLN A 637 -18.23 31.22 10.14
C GLN A 637 -17.69 31.28 8.72
N GLN A 638 -17.38 32.49 8.20
CA GLN A 638 -16.80 32.65 6.86
C GLN A 638 -15.41 32.02 6.76
N LEU A 639 -14.57 32.17 7.79
CA LEU A 639 -13.25 31.51 7.80
C LEU A 639 -13.35 29.99 7.81
N LEU A 640 -14.23 29.43 8.64
CA LEU A 640 -14.49 27.99 8.63
C LEU A 640 -15.12 27.52 7.32
N GLN A 641 -15.92 28.36 6.67
CA GLN A 641 -16.49 28.05 5.36
C GLN A 641 -15.40 27.94 4.29
N PHE A 642 -14.43 28.87 4.26
CA PHE A 642 -13.28 28.75 3.36
C PHE A 642 -12.48 27.47 3.60
N ALA A 643 -12.21 27.12 4.87
CA ALA A 643 -11.53 25.88 5.20
C ALA A 643 -12.34 24.64 4.75
N SER A 644 -13.67 24.65 4.96
CA SER A 644 -14.58 23.57 4.56
C SER A 644 -14.62 23.39 3.04
N ASP A 645 -14.69 24.49 2.30
CA ASP A 645 -14.69 24.53 0.85
C ASP A 645 -13.39 23.93 0.27
N VAL A 646 -12.24 24.34 0.79
CA VAL A 646 -10.93 23.77 0.41
C VAL A 646 -10.86 22.28 0.77
N ALA A 647 -11.35 21.87 1.94
CA ALA A 647 -11.36 20.46 2.32
C ALA A 647 -12.22 19.59 1.38
N LYS A 648 -13.39 20.10 0.94
CA LYS A 648 -14.25 19.42 -0.06
C LYS A 648 -13.57 19.31 -1.42
N GLY A 649 -12.93 20.38 -1.88
CA GLY A 649 -12.17 20.36 -3.14
C GLY A 649 -11.02 19.34 -3.09
N MET A 650 -10.26 19.33 -1.99
CA MET A 650 -9.14 18.38 -1.81
C MET A 650 -9.61 16.94 -1.62
N GLN A 651 -10.77 16.73 -1.00
CA GLN A 651 -11.42 15.41 -0.96
C GLN A 651 -11.66 14.91 -2.38
N TYR A 652 -12.30 15.72 -3.23
CA TYR A 652 -12.57 15.37 -4.62
C TYR A 652 -11.28 15.08 -5.42
N LEU A 653 -10.26 15.93 -5.29
CA LEU A 653 -8.93 15.70 -5.88
C LEU A 653 -8.34 14.36 -5.47
N SER A 654 -8.40 14.04 -4.18
CA SER A 654 -7.86 12.78 -3.65
C SER A 654 -8.62 11.54 -4.15
N GLU A 655 -9.95 11.62 -4.26
CA GLU A 655 -10.78 10.54 -4.81
C GLU A 655 -10.43 10.26 -6.29
N LYS A 656 -10.10 11.33 -7.03
CA LYS A 656 -9.61 11.27 -8.42
C LYS A 656 -8.13 10.88 -8.55
N GLN A 657 -7.46 10.54 -7.44
CA GLN A 657 -6.05 10.15 -7.40
C GLN A 657 -5.08 11.25 -7.88
N PHE A 658 -5.42 12.52 -7.62
CA PHE A 658 -4.54 13.65 -7.86
C PHE A 658 -3.90 14.13 -6.55
N ILE A 659 -2.63 14.49 -6.64
CA ILE A 659 -1.88 15.16 -5.57
C ILE A 659 -1.63 16.60 -6.01
N HIS A 660 -2.02 17.56 -5.16
CA HIS A 660 -1.91 18.99 -5.47
C HIS A 660 -0.46 19.48 -5.44
N ARG A 661 0.28 19.12 -4.37
CA ARG A 661 1.71 19.40 -4.12
C ARG A 661 2.07 20.85 -3.77
N ASP A 662 1.20 21.80 -4.03
CA ASP A 662 1.39 23.21 -3.62
C ASP A 662 0.12 23.85 -3.05
N LEU A 663 -0.51 23.18 -2.08
CA LEU A 663 -1.73 23.69 -1.45
C LEU A 663 -1.37 24.79 -0.43
N ALA A 664 -1.80 26.02 -0.67
CA ALA A 664 -1.56 27.20 0.16
C ALA A 664 -2.65 28.25 -0.07
N ALA A 665 -2.84 29.21 0.85
CA ALA A 665 -3.87 30.24 0.69
C ALA A 665 -3.70 31.10 -0.58
N ARG A 666 -2.46 31.31 -1.05
CA ARG A 666 -2.16 32.01 -2.33
C ARG A 666 -2.69 31.26 -3.57
N ASN A 667 -2.87 29.94 -3.47
CA ASN A 667 -3.36 29.06 -4.54
C ASN A 667 -4.85 28.69 -4.36
N VAL A 668 -5.57 29.42 -3.50
CA VAL A 668 -7.02 29.34 -3.37
C VAL A 668 -7.62 30.66 -3.83
N LEU A 669 -8.60 30.63 -4.71
CA LEU A 669 -9.31 31.79 -5.21
C LEU A 669 -10.67 31.94 -4.52
N VAL A 670 -11.11 33.19 -4.33
CA VAL A 670 -12.41 33.51 -3.73
C VAL A 670 -13.37 33.94 -4.85
N GLY A 671 -14.29 33.03 -5.17
CA GLY A 671 -15.26 33.16 -6.26
C GLY A 671 -16.50 33.99 -5.89
N GLU A 672 -17.48 33.99 -6.79
CA GLU A 672 -18.81 34.54 -6.50
C GLU A 672 -19.42 33.91 -5.24
N ASN A 673 -20.22 34.69 -4.51
CA ASN A 673 -20.82 34.27 -3.23
C ASN A 673 -19.80 33.81 -2.17
N MET A 674 -18.54 34.24 -2.25
CA MET A 674 -17.48 33.91 -1.30
C MET A 674 -17.16 32.41 -1.23
N VAL A 675 -17.35 31.68 -2.33
CA VAL A 675 -16.96 30.27 -2.43
C VAL A 675 -15.46 30.15 -2.67
N ALA A 676 -14.76 29.40 -1.82
CA ALA A 676 -13.33 29.13 -2.03
C ALA A 676 -13.13 28.02 -3.07
N LYS A 677 -12.20 28.27 -4.01
CA LYS A 677 -11.88 27.41 -5.14
C LYS A 677 -10.39 27.16 -5.22
N ILE A 678 -9.98 25.89 -5.17
CA ILE A 678 -8.58 25.50 -5.32
C ILE A 678 -8.14 25.77 -6.75
N ALA A 679 -6.96 26.39 -6.91
CA ALA A 679 -6.38 26.78 -8.18
C ALA A 679 -4.87 26.42 -8.23
N ASP A 680 -4.26 26.68 -9.38
CA ASP A 680 -2.83 26.49 -9.67
C ASP A 680 -2.35 25.03 -9.59
N PHE A 681 -2.74 24.25 -10.61
CA PHE A 681 -2.39 22.83 -10.73
C PHE A 681 -1.06 22.57 -11.46
N GLY A 682 -0.22 23.58 -11.68
CA GLY A 682 1.04 23.45 -12.44
C GLY A 682 1.99 22.37 -11.89
N LEU A 683 1.97 22.16 -10.57
CA LEU A 683 2.75 21.11 -9.90
C LEU A 683 1.97 19.81 -9.66
N SER A 684 0.67 19.76 -9.95
CA SER A 684 -0.19 18.61 -9.65
C SER A 684 0.07 17.43 -10.58
N ARG A 685 -0.11 16.20 -10.07
CA ARG A 685 0.14 14.96 -10.82
C ARG A 685 -0.92 13.90 -10.48
N GLY A 686 -1.32 13.11 -11.48
CA GLY A 686 -2.27 11.99 -11.33
C GLY A 686 -1.56 10.69 -10.94
N GLU A 687 -0.99 10.65 -9.74
CA GLU A 687 -0.29 9.48 -9.18
C GLU A 687 -0.60 9.33 -7.69
N GLU A 688 -0.65 8.10 -7.16
CA GLU A 688 -0.84 7.85 -5.72
C GLU A 688 0.35 8.33 -4.85
N VAL A 689 1.57 8.26 -5.39
CA VAL A 689 2.82 8.67 -4.73
C VAL A 689 3.78 9.20 -5.78
N TYR A 690 4.23 10.44 -5.64
CA TYR A 690 5.19 11.06 -6.56
C TYR A 690 6.53 11.36 -5.85
N VAL A 691 7.65 11.07 -6.51
CA VAL A 691 9.01 11.41 -6.05
C VAL A 691 9.68 12.32 -7.07
N LYS A 692 9.94 13.58 -6.69
CA LYS A 692 10.55 14.57 -7.59
C LYS A 692 12.04 14.28 -7.75
N LYS A 693 12.54 14.19 -9.00
CA LYS A 693 13.95 13.92 -9.33
C LYS A 693 14.82 15.17 -9.52
N THR A 694 14.21 16.35 -9.67
CA THR A 694 14.88 17.63 -9.97
C THR A 694 14.62 18.69 -8.92
N MET A 695 15.66 19.45 -8.57
CA MET A 695 15.63 20.57 -7.62
C MET A 695 15.07 21.82 -8.31
N GLY A 696 13.74 21.93 -8.39
CA GLY A 696 13.07 23.18 -8.77
C GLY A 696 12.72 24.03 -7.54
N ARG A 697 12.13 25.22 -7.74
CA ARG A 697 11.54 26.01 -6.64
C ARG A 697 10.48 25.16 -5.89
N LEU A 698 10.48 25.23 -4.56
CA LEU A 698 9.65 24.40 -3.70
C LEU A 698 9.00 25.25 -2.59
N PRO A 699 7.70 25.05 -2.28
CA PRO A 699 6.99 25.81 -1.26
C PRO A 699 7.32 25.31 0.16
N VAL A 700 8.58 25.45 0.59
CA VAL A 700 9.16 24.80 1.79
C VAL A 700 8.27 24.91 3.03
N ARG A 701 7.70 26.09 3.30
CA ARG A 701 6.88 26.35 4.50
C ARG A 701 5.55 25.56 4.52
N TRP A 702 5.07 25.06 3.39
CA TRP A 702 3.85 24.24 3.29
C TRP A 702 4.14 22.75 3.14
N MET A 703 5.41 22.37 2.96
CA MET A 703 5.78 20.99 2.70
C MET A 703 5.79 20.13 3.95
N ALA A 704 5.32 18.90 3.81
CA ALA A 704 5.41 17.90 4.85
C ALA A 704 6.86 17.46 5.08
N ILE A 705 7.16 16.90 6.26
CA ILE A 705 8.52 16.44 6.63
C ILE A 705 9.08 15.46 5.60
N GLU A 706 8.26 14.51 5.13
CA GLU A 706 8.67 13.54 4.11
C GLU A 706 8.91 14.19 2.74
N SER A 707 8.19 15.27 2.43
CA SER A 707 8.38 16.04 1.20
C SER A 707 9.68 16.84 1.27
N LEU A 708 9.98 17.43 2.42
CA LEU A 708 11.23 18.16 2.68
C LEU A 708 12.44 17.23 2.60
N ASN A 709 12.43 16.14 3.36
CA ASN A 709 13.60 15.27 3.50
C ASN A 709 13.81 14.33 2.32
N TYR A 710 12.73 13.90 1.67
CA TYR A 710 12.78 12.80 0.70
C TYR A 710 12.08 13.10 -0.63
N SER A 711 11.61 14.34 -0.84
CA SER A 711 10.86 14.73 -2.04
C SER A 711 9.66 13.83 -2.35
N VAL A 712 9.03 13.30 -1.30
CA VAL A 712 7.82 12.46 -1.38
C VAL A 712 6.58 13.32 -1.32
N TYR A 713 5.68 13.12 -2.27
CA TYR A 713 4.38 13.76 -2.30
C TYR A 713 3.29 12.69 -2.37
N THR A 714 2.26 12.85 -1.53
CA THR A 714 1.10 11.97 -1.40
C THR A 714 -0.12 12.80 -1.00
N THR A 715 -1.32 12.23 -1.04
CA THR A 715 -2.50 12.88 -0.44
C THR A 715 -2.27 13.25 1.04
N LYS A 716 -1.43 12.50 1.77
CA LYS A 716 -1.11 12.78 3.17
C LYS A 716 -0.11 13.93 3.33
N SER A 717 0.72 14.22 2.32
CA SER A 717 1.52 15.45 2.33
C SER A 717 0.64 16.66 2.02
N ASP A 718 -0.37 16.52 1.14
CA ASP A 718 -1.35 17.61 0.93
C ASP A 718 -2.18 17.88 2.19
N VAL A 719 -2.47 16.86 3.02
CA VAL A 719 -3.11 17.06 4.33
C VAL A 719 -2.24 17.93 5.26
N TRP A 720 -0.92 17.77 5.23
CA TRP A 720 -0.01 18.65 5.99
C TRP A 720 -0.13 20.09 5.49
N SER A 721 -0.06 20.28 4.17
CA SER A 721 -0.20 21.60 3.53
C SER A 721 -1.55 22.25 3.84
N PHE A 722 -2.62 21.46 3.91
CA PHE A 722 -3.94 21.91 4.37
C PHE A 722 -3.91 22.40 5.82
N GLY A 723 -3.20 21.71 6.72
CA GLY A 723 -3.02 22.18 8.10
C GLY A 723 -2.36 23.56 8.14
N VAL A 724 -1.33 23.79 7.30
CA VAL A 724 -0.68 25.10 7.16
C VAL A 724 -1.65 26.15 6.61
N LEU A 725 -2.41 25.81 5.57
CA LEU A 725 -3.45 26.67 5.00
C LEU A 725 -4.54 27.04 6.03
N LEU A 726 -4.96 26.08 6.86
CA LEU A 726 -5.92 26.34 7.93
C LEU A 726 -5.35 27.33 8.95
N TRP A 727 -4.05 27.24 9.25
CA TRP A 727 -3.37 28.22 10.09
C TRP A 727 -3.29 29.60 9.42
N GLU A 728 -3.05 29.69 8.11
CA GLU A 728 -3.13 30.95 7.35
C GLU A 728 -4.54 31.57 7.44
N ILE A 729 -5.60 30.77 7.26
CA ILE A 729 -7.00 31.23 7.38
C ILE A 729 -7.26 31.82 8.76
N VAL A 730 -6.92 31.09 9.82
CA VAL A 730 -7.19 31.50 11.21
C VAL A 730 -6.35 32.72 11.61
N SER A 731 -5.11 32.81 11.13
CA SER A 731 -4.19 33.93 11.41
C SER A 731 -4.44 35.16 10.51
N LEU A 732 -5.47 35.12 9.66
CA LEU A 732 -5.79 36.17 8.70
C LEU A 732 -4.60 36.47 7.76
N GLY A 733 -3.97 35.42 7.23
CA GLY A 733 -2.88 35.53 6.24
C GLY A 733 -1.50 35.84 6.82
N GLY A 734 -1.22 35.39 8.05
CA GLY A 734 0.14 35.46 8.60
C GLY A 734 1.10 34.56 7.83
N THR A 735 2.39 34.90 7.81
CA THR A 735 3.40 34.06 7.15
C THR A 735 3.67 32.82 8.00
N PRO A 736 3.49 31.58 7.47
CA PRO A 736 3.77 30.37 8.22
C PRO A 736 5.21 30.33 8.70
N TYR A 737 5.42 30.02 9.98
CA TYR A 737 6.74 30.03 10.61
C TYR A 737 7.48 31.37 10.47
N CYS A 738 6.75 32.49 10.62
CA CYS A 738 7.30 33.85 10.56
C CYS A 738 8.58 34.00 11.39
N GLY A 739 9.62 34.61 10.81
CA GLY A 739 10.91 34.82 11.46
C GLY A 739 11.85 33.61 11.51
N MET A 740 11.44 32.44 10.99
CA MET A 740 12.32 31.29 10.79
C MET A 740 12.74 31.14 9.33
N THR A 741 13.99 30.77 9.12
CA THR A 741 14.53 30.42 7.81
C THR A 741 14.08 29.02 7.37
N CYS A 742 14.11 28.75 6.06
CA CYS A 742 13.85 27.41 5.53
C CYS A 742 14.79 26.35 6.12
N ALA A 743 16.06 26.69 6.35
CA ALA A 743 17.04 25.77 6.93
C ALA A 743 16.69 25.36 8.37
N GLU A 744 16.21 26.30 9.19
CA GLU A 744 15.75 25.99 10.55
C GLU A 744 14.52 25.08 10.55
N LEU A 745 13.64 25.20 9.54
CA LEU A 745 12.48 24.30 9.41
C LEU A 745 12.90 22.85 9.13
N TYR A 746 13.91 22.65 8.29
CA TYR A 746 14.49 21.33 8.03
C TYR A 746 15.00 20.67 9.31
N GLU A 747 15.52 21.45 10.26
CA GLU A 747 16.07 20.95 11.51
C GLU A 747 14.99 20.75 12.59
N LYS A 748 14.10 21.73 12.77
CA LYS A 748 13.14 21.77 13.89
C LYS A 748 11.92 20.90 13.67
N LEU A 749 11.40 20.79 12.44
CA LEU A 749 10.17 20.01 12.19
C LEU A 749 10.33 18.51 12.55
N PRO A 750 11.45 17.82 12.21
CA PRO A 750 11.70 16.45 12.66
C PRO A 750 11.89 16.30 14.18
N GLN A 751 12.26 17.37 14.89
CA GLN A 751 12.39 17.37 16.36
C GLN A 751 11.03 17.54 17.08
N GLY A 752 9.93 17.59 16.33
CA GLY A 752 8.57 17.72 16.87
C GLY A 752 8.07 19.16 17.00
N TYR A 753 8.85 20.16 16.57
CA TYR A 753 8.38 21.56 16.56
C TYR A 753 7.19 21.72 15.61
N ARG A 754 6.17 22.50 16.02
CA ARG A 754 5.00 22.87 15.21
C ARG A 754 4.66 24.34 15.46
N MET A 755 3.96 24.97 14.52
CA MET A 755 3.49 26.35 14.68
C MET A 755 2.64 26.49 15.94
N GLU A 756 2.81 27.61 16.62
CA GLU A 756 2.04 27.93 17.83
C GLU A 756 0.57 28.15 17.51
N LYS A 757 -0.28 27.89 18.51
CA LYS A 757 -1.71 28.13 18.44
C LYS A 757 -1.97 29.65 18.29
N PRO A 758 -2.65 30.12 17.23
CA PRO A 758 -3.03 31.53 17.13
C PRO A 758 -3.90 31.93 18.33
N ARG A 759 -3.68 33.14 18.88
CA ARG A 759 -4.39 33.61 20.08
C ARG A 759 -5.90 33.70 19.89
N ASN A 760 -6.35 33.93 18.66
CA ASN A 760 -7.74 33.99 18.26
C ASN A 760 -8.34 32.61 17.94
N CYS A 761 -7.61 31.50 18.08
CA CYS A 761 -8.05 30.17 17.67
C CYS A 761 -8.67 29.39 18.84
N ASP A 762 -9.76 28.66 18.60
CA ASP A 762 -10.29 27.66 19.52
C ASP A 762 -9.41 26.39 19.55
N ASP A 763 -9.41 25.67 20.68
CA ASP A 763 -8.62 24.43 20.83
C ASP A 763 -8.99 23.37 19.80
N GLU A 764 -10.26 23.28 19.43
CA GLU A 764 -10.76 22.26 18.52
C GLU A 764 -10.22 22.44 17.09
N VAL A 765 -10.10 23.69 16.65
CA VAL A 765 -9.53 24.03 15.33
C VAL A 765 -8.02 23.81 15.34
N TYR A 766 -7.34 24.20 16.41
CA TYR A 766 -5.90 23.97 16.52
C TYR A 766 -5.56 22.48 16.64
N GLU A 767 -6.37 21.68 17.32
CA GLU A 767 -6.20 20.24 17.37
C GLU A 767 -6.36 19.60 15.99
N LEU A 768 -7.29 20.09 15.15
CA LEU A 768 -7.37 19.67 13.75
C LEU A 768 -6.09 20.00 12.97
N MET A 769 -5.48 21.18 13.18
CA MET A 769 -4.18 21.52 12.58
C MET A 769 -3.09 20.56 13.07
N ARG A 770 -3.02 20.28 14.37
CA ARG A 770 -2.05 19.35 14.98
C ARG A 770 -2.19 17.93 14.44
N GLN A 771 -3.40 17.46 14.19
CA GLN A 771 -3.66 16.17 13.54
C GLN A 771 -3.15 16.13 12.11
N CYS A 772 -3.29 17.23 11.35
CA CYS A 772 -2.73 17.37 10.01
C CYS A 772 -1.20 17.33 10.00
N TRP A 773 -0.55 17.81 11.07
CA TRP A 773 0.92 17.86 11.18
C TRP A 773 1.54 16.70 11.98
N ARG A 774 0.87 15.56 12.12
CA ARG A 774 1.50 14.37 12.73
C ARG A 774 2.73 13.92 11.93
N ASP A 775 3.78 13.51 12.64
CA ASP A 775 5.04 13.06 12.04
C ASP A 775 4.80 11.95 11.02
N ARG A 776 3.96 10.97 11.41
CA ARG A 776 3.65 9.81 10.57
C ARG A 776 2.47 10.14 9.64
N PRO A 777 2.64 10.11 8.30
CA PRO A 777 1.60 10.49 7.36
C PRO A 777 0.34 9.63 7.44
N TYR A 778 0.48 8.35 7.77
CA TYR A 778 -0.67 7.46 7.92
C TYR A 778 -1.51 7.75 9.18
N GLU A 779 -0.98 8.49 10.16
CA GLU A 779 -1.72 8.92 11.35
C GLU A 779 -2.48 10.24 11.11
N ARG A 780 -2.17 10.96 10.03
CA ARG A 780 -2.88 12.19 9.65
C ARG A 780 -4.29 11.85 9.17
N PRO A 781 -5.29 12.72 9.36
CA PRO A 781 -6.64 12.49 8.87
C PRO A 781 -6.70 12.44 7.33
N THR A 782 -7.81 11.94 6.80
CA THR A 782 -8.14 12.05 5.37
C THR A 782 -8.92 13.34 5.12
N PHE A 783 -8.96 13.83 3.88
CA PHE A 783 -9.77 15.02 3.55
C PHE A 783 -11.26 14.81 3.83
N THR A 784 -11.79 13.60 3.68
CA THR A 784 -13.15 13.24 4.10
C THR A 784 -13.36 13.47 5.60
N GLN A 785 -12.41 13.04 6.45
CA GLN A 785 -12.49 13.25 7.90
C GLN A 785 -12.38 14.73 8.27
N ILE A 786 -11.47 15.47 7.62
CA ILE A 786 -11.30 16.92 7.81
C ILE A 786 -12.59 17.66 7.44
N SER A 787 -13.16 17.35 6.27
CA SER A 787 -14.41 17.93 5.77
C SER A 787 -15.57 17.72 6.76
N LEU A 788 -15.76 16.48 7.25
CA LEU A 788 -16.77 16.18 8.27
C LEU A 788 -16.55 16.96 9.57
N HIS A 789 -15.30 17.11 10.00
CA HIS A 789 -14.97 17.85 11.21
C HIS A 789 -15.33 19.33 11.09
N LEU A 790 -14.99 19.96 9.96
CA LEU A 790 -15.30 21.37 9.69
C LEU A 790 -16.80 21.62 9.51
N ILE A 791 -17.53 20.69 8.86
CA ILE A 791 -19.00 20.77 8.75
C ILE A 791 -19.64 20.73 10.15
N ARG A 792 -19.20 19.83 11.03
CA ARG A 792 -19.68 19.78 12.41
C ARG A 792 -19.42 21.10 13.15
N MET A 793 -18.25 21.70 12.98
CA MET A 793 -17.93 23.01 13.58
C MET A 793 -18.87 24.11 13.05
N LEU A 794 -19.14 24.14 11.74
CA LEU A 794 -20.09 25.09 11.14
C LEU A 794 -21.51 24.94 11.68
N GLU A 795 -21.94 23.71 11.97
CA GLU A 795 -23.27 23.42 12.53
C GLU A 795 -23.40 23.77 14.02
N ALA A 796 -22.29 23.78 14.78
CA ALA A 796 -22.28 23.92 16.23
C ALA A 796 -22.66 25.33 16.76
N ARG A 797 -22.87 26.33 15.90
CA ARG A 797 -23.18 27.74 16.26
C ARG A 797 -22.26 28.35 17.34
N LYS A 798 -21.04 27.81 17.48
CA LYS A 798 -19.97 28.30 18.35
C LYS A 798 -19.02 29.17 17.52
N ALA A 799 -18.48 30.25 18.11
CA ALA A 799 -17.40 31.01 17.50
C ALA A 799 -16.06 30.29 17.74
N TYR A 800 -15.47 29.78 16.66
CA TYR A 800 -14.21 29.02 16.68
C TYR A 800 -12.98 29.89 16.42
N VAL A 801 -13.18 31.08 15.85
CA VAL A 801 -12.14 32.07 15.65
C VAL A 801 -12.63 33.40 16.25
N ASN A 802 -11.93 33.88 17.27
CA ASN A 802 -12.28 35.10 17.99
C ASN A 802 -11.78 36.35 17.23
N MET A 803 -12.71 37.15 16.71
CA MET A 803 -12.40 38.40 16.02
C MET A 803 -12.51 39.64 16.91
N ALA A 804 -12.87 39.49 18.18
CA ALA A 804 -12.95 40.62 19.09
C ALA A 804 -11.56 41.21 19.37
N LEU A 805 -11.47 42.54 19.39
CA LEU A 805 -10.29 43.23 19.90
C LEU A 805 -10.19 43.04 21.42
N PHE A 806 -8.97 42.78 21.91
CA PHE A 806 -8.65 42.69 23.33
C PHE A 806 -7.33 43.42 23.62
N GLU A 807 -7.04 43.68 24.89
CA GLU A 807 -5.80 44.38 25.29
C GLU A 807 -4.56 43.63 24.77
N ASN A 808 -3.68 44.35 24.06
CA ASN A 808 -2.48 43.81 23.40
C ASN A 808 -2.76 42.81 22.26
N PHE A 809 -3.89 42.97 21.55
CA PHE A 809 -4.13 42.26 20.29
C PHE A 809 -3.02 42.56 19.27
N THR A 810 -2.48 41.51 18.65
CA THR A 810 -1.52 41.61 17.54
C THR A 810 -1.84 40.54 16.51
N TYR A 811 -1.81 40.89 15.22
CA TYR A 811 -1.89 39.89 14.16
C TYR A 811 -0.64 39.00 14.13
N ALA A 812 -0.77 37.83 13.50
CA ALA A 812 0.40 37.07 13.10
C ALA A 812 1.25 37.87 12.11
N GLY A 813 2.56 37.84 12.32
CA GLY A 813 3.53 38.58 11.50
C GLY A 813 3.46 38.21 10.03
N ILE A 814 3.77 39.19 9.18
CA ILE A 814 3.97 39.02 7.75
C ILE A 814 5.44 39.28 7.47
N ASP A 815 6.13 38.30 6.91
CA ASP A 815 7.54 38.36 6.51
C ASP A 815 7.63 38.43 4.98
N ALA A 816 7.66 39.66 4.45
CA ALA A 816 7.72 39.90 3.02
C ALA A 816 8.99 39.29 2.37
N THR A 817 10.11 39.29 3.08
CA THR A 817 11.38 38.73 2.57
C THR A 817 11.30 37.22 2.39
N ALA A 818 10.52 36.54 3.23
CA ALA A 818 10.26 35.11 3.12
C ALA A 818 9.21 34.75 2.06
N GLU A 819 8.47 35.72 1.53
CA GLU A 819 7.45 35.53 0.49
C GLU A 819 7.98 35.80 -0.91
N GLU A 820 9.01 36.65 -1.03
CA GLU A 820 9.77 36.89 -2.26
C GLU A 820 10.81 35.80 -2.57
N ALA A 821 11.24 35.05 -1.55
CA ALA A 821 12.24 33.98 -1.62
C ALA A 821 11.63 32.58 -1.87
#